data_AF-A0A8T6P603-F1
#
_entry.id   AF-A0A8T6P603-F1
#
_cell.length_a   1.000
_cell.length_b   1.000
_cell.length_c   1.000
_cell.angle_alpha   90.00
_cell.angle_beta   90.00
_cell.angle_gamma   90.00
#
_symmetry.space_group_name_H-M   'P 1'
#
loop_
_entity.id
_entity.type
_entity.pdbx_description
1 polymer ?
#
loop_
_entity_poly.entity_id
_entity_poly.type
_entity_poly.pdbx_seq_one_letter_code
_entity_poly.pdbx_strand_id
1 'polypeptide(L)'
;VLTETGLDFVATNTTSAVVGYPTTAWKNCAEAWGRLDGRSDTEHFYFDQLKWMDRQMQQDPYMLGATLFTWGSITSKWEEYEIEGPVADKLIDYITATRFPGDDPQPGGVDELSEASFFVNPLPSVGLWVRSGPGVDNAALRKVFPGDRVAVLEPYDDALAKIGPDETWSKVLTPSEVEGYLAAWLVEPWTIVDTSEPDFPRDAFYLMTNAKLGLRIRSGAGTSFNVIGTAYIGDRLLVLDDEREARSKLGRSGEWIRIRTPHGRAGYIFAQYAVAYDQFVLTDVTLYIRTTAPDGTYLRSGPGSQFRPVVKVFPDDSLTVAMDRELALARIGRNNQWIEVLTSDLQRAWAPAWFVEEMPRFRIWPIGHALVGLHGPADPGEWPWTNEAYDAVRNARIESVKVLAAGDIGGRVLRQLSLMDDMQFVYARLFARIEKPKTAEEWVDEVVDATLRLYNLGVRYFEVHNEPNLHTDSAPEGMWVNWQNGREFGRWFADVIDILRPLMPGAQFGFPGLSPGQPIDNVRYDPRVFIGQVDQDIRRHADFVCVHTYWGNGSSYRNALAEVRAYCNRYPEKLIFVSEFSNSNPSIAKDVKALEYVQFFNEAKKLPPNLVVLSAFVLSALDEGFAGEAWLGSPIPLRVGSRSLG
;
A
#
# COMPACT_ATOMS: atom_id res chain seq x y z
N VAL A 1 -11.22 -6.01 -10.94
CA VAL A 1 -12.64 -5.64 -11.19
C VAL A 1 -13.09 -4.73 -10.07
N LEU A 2 -13.65 -3.55 -10.37
CA LEU A 2 -14.33 -2.70 -9.40
C LEU A 2 -15.82 -3.07 -9.33
N THR A 3 -16.29 -3.40 -8.13
CA THR A 3 -17.65 -3.89 -7.93
C THR A 3 -18.70 -2.78 -7.92
N GLU A 4 -18.30 -1.55 -7.61
CA GLU A 4 -19.17 -0.37 -7.59
C GLU A 4 -18.35 0.88 -7.95
N THR A 5 -18.89 1.75 -8.80
CA THR A 5 -18.22 3.01 -9.19
C THR A 5 -19.23 4.09 -9.54
N GLY A 6 -18.92 5.34 -9.19
CA GLY A 6 -19.81 6.49 -9.31
C GLY A 6 -19.51 7.57 -8.26
N LEU A 7 -20.31 8.65 -8.26
CA LEU A 7 -20.21 9.66 -7.19
C LEU A 7 -20.98 9.18 -5.97
N ASP A 8 -20.30 9.12 -4.82
CA ASP A 8 -20.83 8.59 -3.56
C ASP A 8 -20.53 9.51 -2.36
N PHE A 9 -21.30 9.34 -1.29
CA PHE A 9 -21.23 10.01 0.00
C PHE A 9 -19.91 9.74 0.75
N VAL A 10 -19.21 8.65 0.44
CA VAL A 10 -17.99 8.22 1.17
C VAL A 10 -16.79 9.17 0.93
N ALA A 11 -16.89 10.14 -0.01
CA ALA A 11 -15.91 11.21 -0.18
C ALA A 11 -15.97 12.33 0.89
N THR A 12 -16.84 12.27 1.91
CA THR A 12 -17.08 13.41 2.82
C THR A 12 -16.60 13.21 4.26
N ASN A 13 -15.29 13.23 4.48
CA ASN A 13 -14.73 13.80 5.71
C ASN A 13 -14.03 15.15 5.47
N THR A 14 -13.90 15.60 4.22
CA THR A 14 -13.18 16.85 3.86
C THR A 14 -13.86 17.74 2.83
N THR A 15 -14.96 17.34 2.19
CA THR A 15 -15.75 18.30 1.41
C THR A 15 -16.79 18.96 2.31
N SER A 16 -16.38 20.04 2.96
CA SER A 16 -17.29 21.16 3.19
C SER A 16 -18.12 21.34 1.91
N ALA A 17 -19.45 21.46 2.04
CA ALA A 17 -20.35 21.79 0.95
C ALA A 17 -19.62 22.74 -0.01
N VAL A 18 -19.38 22.34 -1.26
CA VAL A 18 -18.58 23.15 -2.19
C VAL A 18 -19.31 24.48 -2.33
N VAL A 19 -18.82 25.52 -1.64
CA VAL A 19 -19.50 26.82 -1.52
C VAL A 19 -20.98 26.71 -1.07
N GLY A 20 -21.30 25.79 -0.15
CA GLY A 20 -22.65 25.66 0.43
C GLY A 20 -23.63 24.73 -0.30
N TYR A 21 -23.20 24.01 -1.35
CA TYR A 21 -24.05 23.03 -2.04
C TYR A 21 -23.79 21.58 -1.57
N PRO A 22 -24.82 20.73 -1.42
CA PRO A 22 -24.68 19.32 -1.08
C PRO A 22 -24.09 18.52 -2.26
N THR A 23 -23.00 17.79 -2.04
CA THR A 23 -22.31 16.98 -3.07
C THR A 23 -22.25 15.52 -2.65
N THR A 24 -23.42 14.87 -2.60
CA THR A 24 -23.61 13.50 -2.07
C THR A 24 -23.79 12.44 -3.14
N ALA A 25 -24.62 12.73 -4.15
CA ALA A 25 -24.81 11.92 -5.35
C ALA A 25 -24.72 12.82 -6.58
N TRP A 26 -24.57 12.24 -7.77
CA TRP A 26 -24.33 13.02 -8.98
C TRP A 26 -25.47 13.98 -9.31
N LYS A 27 -26.74 13.61 -9.06
CA LYS A 27 -27.89 14.51 -9.26
C LYS A 27 -27.88 15.70 -8.30
N ASN A 28 -27.36 15.53 -7.08
CA ASN A 28 -27.25 16.62 -6.11
C ASN A 28 -26.14 17.62 -6.46
N CYS A 29 -25.17 17.20 -7.26
CA CYS A 29 -24.10 18.08 -7.73
C CYS A 29 -24.54 19.07 -8.81
N ALA A 30 -25.74 18.91 -9.40
CA ALA A 30 -26.25 19.74 -10.49
C ALA A 30 -26.18 21.26 -10.21
N GLU A 31 -26.62 21.69 -9.02
CA GLU A 31 -26.62 23.11 -8.67
C GLU A 31 -25.19 23.66 -8.50
N ALA A 32 -24.30 22.85 -7.90
CA ALA A 32 -22.90 23.18 -7.75
C ALA A 32 -22.21 23.32 -9.12
N TRP A 33 -22.39 22.34 -10.01
CA TRP A 33 -21.83 22.35 -11.35
C TRP A 33 -22.37 23.50 -12.21
N GLY A 34 -23.66 23.79 -12.11
CA GLY A 34 -24.27 24.91 -12.82
C GLY A 34 -23.73 26.26 -12.38
N ARG A 35 -23.55 26.48 -11.07
CA ARG A 35 -23.16 27.78 -10.52
C ARG A 35 -21.66 28.00 -10.43
N LEU A 36 -20.88 26.97 -10.14
CA LEU A 36 -19.43 27.06 -9.94
C LEU A 36 -18.66 26.82 -11.24
N ASP A 37 -19.09 25.82 -12.03
CA ASP A 37 -18.38 25.39 -13.23
C ASP A 37 -19.06 25.86 -14.53
N GLY A 38 -20.24 26.50 -14.43
CA GLY A 38 -21.04 26.93 -15.57
C GLY A 38 -21.62 25.76 -16.39
N ARG A 39 -21.75 24.57 -15.77
CA ARG A 39 -22.20 23.34 -16.43
C ARG A 39 -23.67 23.09 -16.11
N SER A 40 -24.56 23.57 -16.98
CA SER A 40 -26.01 23.42 -16.79
C SER A 40 -26.58 22.07 -17.23
N ASP A 41 -25.83 21.28 -18.00
CA ASP A 41 -26.20 19.95 -18.48
C ASP A 41 -25.57 18.90 -17.56
N THR A 42 -26.34 18.49 -16.55
CA THR A 42 -25.86 17.68 -15.43
C THR A 42 -25.53 16.27 -15.89
N GLU A 43 -26.41 15.68 -16.68
CA GLU A 43 -26.31 14.34 -17.23
C GLU A 43 -25.08 14.22 -18.16
N HIS A 44 -24.89 15.19 -19.05
CA HIS A 44 -23.71 15.19 -19.92
C HIS A 44 -22.41 15.33 -19.13
N PHE A 45 -22.41 16.19 -18.11
CA PHE A 45 -21.22 16.41 -17.29
C PHE A 45 -20.87 15.19 -16.42
N TYR A 46 -21.87 14.48 -15.89
CA TYR A 46 -21.62 13.24 -15.16
C TYR A 46 -21.16 12.12 -16.08
N PHE A 47 -21.76 11.99 -17.26
CA PHE A 47 -21.28 11.08 -18.31
C PHE A 47 -19.80 11.34 -18.67
N ASP A 48 -19.39 12.61 -18.83
CA ASP A 48 -17.99 12.96 -19.15
C ASP A 48 -17.01 12.51 -18.05
N GLN A 49 -17.42 12.57 -16.77
CA GLN A 49 -16.63 12.07 -15.65
C GLN A 49 -16.51 10.54 -15.68
N LEU A 50 -17.61 9.82 -15.91
CA LEU A 50 -17.60 8.36 -16.02
C LEU A 50 -16.75 7.88 -17.20
N LYS A 51 -16.87 8.56 -18.34
CA LYS A 51 -16.04 8.33 -19.53
C LYS A 51 -14.56 8.60 -19.25
N TRP A 52 -14.23 9.67 -18.53
CA TRP A 52 -12.85 9.94 -18.13
C TRP A 52 -12.30 8.84 -17.23
N MET A 53 -13.11 8.38 -16.27
CA MET A 53 -12.74 7.32 -15.35
C MET A 53 -12.50 5.99 -16.07
N ASP A 54 -13.38 5.58 -16.99
CA ASP A 54 -13.18 4.41 -17.84
C ASP A 54 -11.84 4.47 -18.59
N ARG A 55 -11.49 5.63 -19.17
CA ARG A 55 -10.20 5.83 -19.84
C ARG A 55 -8.99 5.77 -18.90
N GLN A 56 -9.13 6.16 -17.64
CA GLN A 56 -8.05 6.00 -16.67
C GLN A 56 -7.89 4.52 -16.29
N MET A 57 -9.01 3.84 -16.06
CA MET A 57 -9.04 2.42 -15.69
C MET A 57 -8.46 1.54 -16.79
N GLN A 58 -8.75 1.81 -18.05
CA GLN A 58 -8.22 1.04 -19.18
C GLN A 58 -6.70 1.17 -19.39
N GLN A 59 -6.05 2.13 -18.72
CA GLN A 59 -4.58 2.22 -18.72
C GLN A 59 -3.93 1.22 -17.75
N ASP A 60 -4.71 0.60 -16.85
CA ASP A 60 -4.23 -0.43 -15.92
C ASP A 60 -4.63 -1.82 -16.42
N PRO A 61 -3.68 -2.67 -16.86
CA PRO A 61 -3.97 -3.99 -17.39
C PRO A 61 -4.54 -4.97 -16.34
N TYR A 62 -4.43 -4.66 -15.04
CA TYR A 62 -5.04 -5.45 -13.96
C TYR A 62 -6.52 -5.07 -13.74
N MET A 63 -6.98 -3.96 -14.33
CA MET A 63 -8.36 -3.49 -14.22
C MET A 63 -9.27 -4.18 -15.23
N LEU A 64 -9.81 -5.34 -14.84
CA LEU A 64 -10.65 -6.17 -15.72
C LEU A 64 -12.07 -5.61 -16.01
N GLY A 65 -12.50 -4.57 -15.29
CA GLY A 65 -13.84 -3.98 -15.46
C GLY A 65 -14.33 -3.24 -14.23
N ALA A 66 -15.35 -2.41 -14.38
CA ALA A 66 -15.99 -1.65 -13.31
C ALA A 66 -17.51 -1.64 -13.47
N THR A 67 -18.24 -1.79 -12.36
CA THR A 67 -19.71 -1.81 -12.37
C THR A 67 -20.25 -0.50 -11.82
N LEU A 68 -21.16 0.16 -12.55
CA LEU A 68 -21.79 1.41 -12.11
C LEU A 68 -22.69 1.15 -10.90
N PHE A 69 -22.63 2.05 -9.92
CA PHE A 69 -23.26 1.86 -8.61
C PHE A 69 -24.78 1.62 -8.66
N THR A 70 -25.53 2.28 -9.55
CA THR A 70 -26.99 2.09 -9.62
C THR A 70 -27.51 2.28 -11.04
N TRP A 71 -28.18 1.26 -11.58
CA TRP A 71 -29.01 1.31 -12.79
C TRP A 71 -30.29 0.50 -12.55
N GLY A 72 -31.47 1.13 -12.64
CA GLY A 72 -32.78 0.47 -12.57
C GLY A 72 -33.34 0.33 -11.16
N SER A 73 -33.06 1.29 -10.27
CA SER A 73 -33.60 1.36 -8.92
C SER A 73 -35.12 1.52 -8.93
N ILE A 74 -35.80 0.59 -8.24
CA ILE A 74 -37.25 0.62 -8.03
C ILE A 74 -37.65 1.29 -6.71
N THR A 75 -36.68 1.86 -5.97
CA THR A 75 -36.92 2.49 -4.66
C THR A 75 -36.43 3.93 -4.66
N SER A 76 -37.13 4.81 -3.92
CA SER A 76 -36.75 6.23 -3.77
C SER A 76 -35.47 6.43 -2.96
N LYS A 77 -34.89 5.38 -2.38
CA LYS A 77 -33.67 5.47 -1.56
C LYS A 77 -32.43 5.80 -2.39
N TRP A 78 -32.38 5.35 -3.65
CA TRP A 78 -31.21 5.46 -4.54
C TRP A 78 -31.46 6.31 -5.78
N GLU A 79 -32.60 7.00 -5.80
CA GLU A 79 -33.05 7.80 -6.95
C GLU A 79 -32.01 8.87 -7.36
N GLU A 80 -31.28 9.44 -6.40
CA GLU A 80 -30.25 10.44 -6.63
C GLU A 80 -28.95 9.89 -7.28
N TYR A 81 -28.77 8.57 -7.26
CA TYR A 81 -27.63 7.85 -7.84
C TYR A 81 -27.94 7.20 -9.18
N GLU A 82 -29.23 6.99 -9.46
CA GLU A 82 -29.75 6.32 -10.65
C GLU A 82 -29.25 6.96 -11.95
N ILE A 83 -28.73 6.16 -12.88
CA ILE A 83 -28.24 6.62 -14.20
C ILE A 83 -29.20 6.36 -15.35
N GLU A 84 -30.28 5.59 -15.14
CA GLU A 84 -31.29 5.28 -16.15
C GLU A 84 -31.80 6.56 -16.82
N GLY A 85 -31.84 6.54 -18.16
CA GLY A 85 -32.12 7.71 -18.99
C GLY A 85 -30.87 8.27 -19.66
N PRO A 86 -30.73 9.61 -19.80
CA PRO A 86 -29.72 10.22 -20.68
C PRO A 86 -28.25 9.86 -20.37
N VAL A 87 -27.90 9.55 -19.11
CA VAL A 87 -26.54 9.13 -18.75
C VAL A 87 -26.28 7.71 -19.27
N ALA A 88 -27.21 6.78 -19.01
CA ALA A 88 -27.13 5.41 -19.51
C ALA A 88 -27.09 5.36 -21.05
N ASP A 89 -27.95 6.12 -21.74
CA ASP A 89 -27.97 6.17 -23.21
C ASP A 89 -26.61 6.60 -23.79
N LYS A 90 -26.02 7.66 -23.21
CA LYS A 90 -24.68 8.14 -23.62
C LYS A 90 -23.58 7.12 -23.33
N LEU A 91 -23.68 6.37 -22.23
CA LEU A 91 -22.74 5.31 -21.89
C LEU A 91 -22.85 4.12 -22.85
N ILE A 92 -24.06 3.72 -23.23
CA ILE A 92 -24.29 2.69 -24.25
C ILE A 92 -23.65 3.12 -25.57
N ASP A 93 -23.92 4.35 -26.02
CA ASP A 93 -23.34 4.92 -27.24
C ASP A 93 -21.81 4.94 -27.17
N TYR A 94 -21.25 5.35 -26.02
CA TYR A 94 -19.82 5.40 -25.79
C TYR A 94 -19.18 4.02 -25.84
N ILE A 95 -19.70 3.05 -25.09
CA ILE A 95 -19.17 1.67 -25.02
C ILE A 95 -19.24 1.01 -26.40
N THR A 96 -20.37 1.15 -27.09
CA THR A 96 -20.56 0.63 -28.46
C THR A 96 -19.57 1.26 -29.43
N ALA A 97 -19.17 2.51 -29.19
CA ALA A 97 -18.26 3.24 -30.06
C ALA A 97 -16.77 3.02 -29.76
N THR A 98 -16.43 2.36 -28.65
CA THR A 98 -15.05 2.08 -28.20
C THR A 98 -14.71 0.59 -28.11
N ARG A 99 -15.71 -0.31 -28.26
CA ARG A 99 -15.54 -1.77 -28.25
C ARG A 99 -16.08 -2.39 -29.53
N PHE A 100 -15.44 -3.44 -30.03
CA PHE A 100 -15.93 -4.13 -31.22
C PHE A 100 -17.14 -5.02 -30.88
N PRO A 101 -18.09 -5.21 -31.80
CA PRO A 101 -19.18 -6.18 -31.62
C PRO A 101 -18.60 -7.59 -31.49
N GLY A 102 -18.78 -8.25 -30.33
CA GLY A 102 -18.25 -9.60 -30.06
C GLY A 102 -17.45 -9.75 -28.76
N ASP A 103 -16.96 -8.64 -28.19
CA ASP A 103 -16.08 -8.59 -27.01
C ASP A 103 -16.71 -9.10 -25.67
N ASP A 104 -17.90 -9.71 -25.70
CA ASP A 104 -18.50 -10.35 -24.51
C ASP A 104 -17.72 -11.62 -24.15
N PRO A 105 -17.36 -11.83 -22.87
CA PRO A 105 -16.63 -13.02 -22.44
C PRO A 105 -17.52 -14.26 -22.52
N GLN A 106 -17.55 -14.92 -23.69
CA GLN A 106 -17.94 -16.31 -23.77
C GLN A 106 -16.76 -17.17 -23.30
N PRO A 107 -16.96 -18.12 -22.38
CA PRO A 107 -15.90 -19.03 -21.99
C PRO A 107 -15.53 -19.91 -23.20
N GLY A 108 -14.44 -19.55 -23.90
CA GLY A 108 -13.81 -20.35 -24.94
C GLY A 108 -13.96 -19.91 -26.40
N GLY A 109 -14.40 -18.69 -26.70
CA GLY A 109 -14.46 -18.17 -28.07
C GLY A 109 -13.26 -17.28 -28.41
N VAL A 110 -12.49 -17.62 -29.45
CA VAL A 110 -11.52 -16.70 -30.06
C VAL A 110 -12.33 -15.75 -30.94
N ASP A 111 -12.26 -14.45 -30.68
CA ASP A 111 -13.05 -13.45 -31.40
C ASP A 111 -12.44 -13.22 -32.80
N GLU A 112 -13.05 -13.82 -33.84
CA GLU A 112 -12.65 -13.68 -35.23
C GLU A 112 -13.24 -12.38 -35.84
N LEU A 113 -12.52 -11.26 -35.72
CA LEU A 113 -12.54 -10.26 -36.79
C LEU A 113 -11.55 -10.71 -37.87
N SER A 114 -12.05 -11.44 -38.87
CA SER A 114 -11.25 -12.15 -39.90
C SER A 114 -10.27 -11.30 -40.74
N GLU A 115 -10.30 -9.97 -40.60
CA GLU A 115 -9.45 -9.03 -41.36
C GLU A 115 -8.42 -8.26 -40.51
N ALA A 116 -8.51 -8.32 -39.17
CA ALA A 116 -7.57 -7.62 -38.30
C ALA A 116 -6.29 -8.45 -38.09
N SER A 117 -5.12 -7.91 -38.44
CA SER A 117 -3.84 -8.58 -38.18
C SER A 117 -3.43 -8.53 -36.71
N PHE A 118 -3.75 -7.43 -36.02
CA PHE A 118 -3.66 -7.25 -34.56
C PHE A 118 -4.37 -5.95 -34.17
N PHE A 119 -4.52 -5.68 -32.88
CA PHE A 119 -5.08 -4.43 -32.38
C PHE A 119 -3.95 -3.50 -31.89
N VAL A 120 -4.20 -2.19 -31.86
CA VAL A 120 -3.30 -1.18 -31.31
C VAL A 120 -4.03 -0.24 -30.35
N ASN A 121 -3.31 0.24 -29.34
CA ASN A 121 -3.75 1.21 -28.34
C ASN A 121 -3.22 2.62 -28.67
N PRO A 122 -4.06 3.67 -28.78
CA PRO A 122 -3.61 5.05 -28.89
C PRO A 122 -2.89 5.57 -27.64
N LEU A 123 -1.74 6.21 -27.83
CA LEU A 123 -0.93 6.74 -26.72
C LEU A 123 -1.34 8.16 -26.24
N PRO A 124 -1.68 9.13 -27.12
CA PRO A 124 -1.94 10.50 -26.66
C PRO A 124 -3.26 10.62 -25.89
N SER A 125 -3.20 11.09 -24.64
CA SER A 125 -4.39 11.35 -23.80
C SER A 125 -5.37 12.37 -24.40
N VAL A 126 -4.88 13.27 -25.25
CA VAL A 126 -5.69 14.23 -26.01
C VAL A 126 -6.46 13.61 -27.18
N GLY A 127 -6.21 12.34 -27.50
CA GLY A 127 -6.78 11.58 -28.61
C GLY A 127 -6.01 11.74 -29.92
N LEU A 128 -6.04 10.69 -30.73
CA LEU A 128 -5.39 10.57 -32.02
C LEU A 128 -6.43 10.56 -33.15
N TRP A 129 -6.14 11.23 -34.26
CA TRP A 129 -7.03 11.26 -35.42
C TRP A 129 -6.73 10.12 -36.39
N VAL A 130 -7.74 9.31 -36.69
CA VAL A 130 -7.81 8.45 -37.88
C VAL A 130 -8.23 9.32 -39.05
N ARG A 131 -7.51 9.20 -40.17
CA ARG A 131 -7.60 10.08 -41.34
C ARG A 131 -7.90 9.30 -42.61
N SER A 132 -8.38 10.00 -43.64
CA SER A 132 -8.70 9.41 -44.95
C SER A 132 -7.48 8.92 -45.73
N GLY A 133 -6.27 9.29 -45.32
CA GLY A 133 -5.01 8.93 -45.95
C GLY A 133 -3.82 9.13 -45.02
N PRO A 134 -2.63 8.60 -45.36
CA PRO A 134 -1.43 8.77 -44.57
C PRO A 134 -0.94 10.22 -44.63
N GLY A 135 -0.99 10.93 -43.50
CA GLY A 135 -0.51 12.31 -43.38
C GLY A 135 -1.50 13.23 -42.67
N VAL A 136 -0.98 14.25 -41.98
CA VAL A 136 -1.78 15.20 -41.19
C VAL A 136 -2.68 16.12 -42.03
N ASP A 137 -2.39 16.24 -43.32
CA ASP A 137 -3.17 17.06 -44.27
C ASP A 137 -4.42 16.35 -44.79
N ASN A 138 -4.54 15.04 -44.58
CA ASN A 138 -5.73 14.27 -44.97
C ASN A 138 -6.90 14.54 -44.02
N ALA A 139 -8.12 14.39 -44.52
CA ALA A 139 -9.34 14.66 -43.75
C ALA A 139 -9.38 13.81 -42.48
N ALA A 140 -9.67 14.44 -41.34
CA ALA A 140 -9.88 13.75 -40.07
C ALA A 140 -11.25 13.07 -40.09
N LEU A 141 -11.27 11.74 -39.95
CA LEU A 141 -12.47 10.92 -40.02
C LEU A 141 -13.02 10.63 -38.63
N ARG A 142 -12.15 10.19 -37.72
CA ARG A 142 -12.53 9.76 -36.38
C ARG A 142 -11.42 10.04 -35.39
N LYS A 143 -11.76 10.42 -34.16
CA LYS A 143 -10.80 10.52 -33.06
C LYS A 143 -10.88 9.26 -32.20
N VAL A 144 -9.73 8.66 -31.93
CA VAL A 144 -9.54 7.51 -31.04
C VAL A 144 -8.70 7.93 -29.83
N PHE A 145 -8.81 7.24 -28.71
CA PHE A 145 -8.22 7.58 -27.42
C PHE A 145 -7.54 6.37 -26.78
N PRO A 146 -6.66 6.56 -25.79
CA PRO A 146 -6.12 5.44 -25.01
C PRO A 146 -7.26 4.58 -24.46
N GLY A 147 -7.14 3.27 -24.65
CA GLY A 147 -8.16 2.28 -24.33
C GLY A 147 -9.05 1.88 -25.53
N ASP A 148 -9.15 2.71 -26.57
CA ASP A 148 -9.86 2.31 -27.80
C ASP A 148 -9.05 1.21 -28.50
N ARG A 149 -9.64 0.02 -28.65
CA ARG A 149 -9.04 -1.06 -29.45
C ARG A 149 -9.14 -0.68 -30.92
N VAL A 150 -8.02 -0.44 -31.59
CA VAL A 150 -8.04 -0.10 -33.03
C VAL A 150 -7.44 -1.26 -33.82
N ALA A 151 -8.21 -1.83 -34.74
CA ALA A 151 -7.76 -2.97 -35.55
C ALA A 151 -6.81 -2.49 -36.65
N VAL A 152 -5.70 -3.20 -36.84
CA VAL A 152 -4.75 -2.96 -37.93
C VAL A 152 -5.08 -3.90 -39.09
N LEU A 153 -5.26 -3.33 -40.29
CA LEU A 153 -5.70 -4.05 -41.48
C LEU A 153 -4.56 -4.44 -42.43
N GLU A 154 -3.33 -4.10 -42.08
CA GLU A 154 -2.14 -4.44 -42.85
C GLU A 154 -1.50 -5.72 -42.30
N PRO A 155 -0.73 -6.49 -43.10
CA PRO A 155 -0.04 -7.68 -42.62
C PRO A 155 0.77 -7.42 -41.36
N TYR A 156 0.72 -8.34 -40.39
CA TYR A 156 1.29 -8.19 -39.05
C TYR A 156 2.73 -7.66 -39.05
N ASP A 157 3.65 -8.31 -39.77
CA ASP A 157 5.07 -7.92 -39.78
C ASP A 157 5.30 -6.53 -40.40
N ASP A 158 4.56 -6.20 -41.48
CA ASP A 158 4.66 -4.91 -42.17
C ASP A 158 4.13 -3.76 -41.30
N ALA A 159 2.99 -3.99 -40.64
CA ALA A 159 2.42 -3.01 -39.73
C ALA A 159 3.25 -2.86 -38.46
N LEU A 160 3.75 -3.94 -37.87
CA LEU A 160 4.57 -3.89 -36.66
C LEU A 160 5.87 -3.10 -36.90
N ALA A 161 6.49 -3.25 -38.08
CA ALA A 161 7.66 -2.47 -38.47
C ALA A 161 7.40 -0.96 -38.57
N LYS A 162 6.14 -0.55 -38.78
CA LYS A 162 5.71 0.87 -38.77
C LYS A 162 5.42 1.38 -37.37
N ILE A 163 5.27 0.53 -36.34
CA ILE A 163 4.98 1.01 -34.99
C ILE A 163 6.24 1.60 -34.33
N GLY A 164 6.22 2.91 -34.03
CA GLY A 164 7.29 3.62 -33.32
C GLY A 164 8.23 4.50 -34.17
N PRO A 165 8.58 4.17 -35.42
CA PRO A 165 9.28 5.12 -36.30
C PRO A 165 8.43 6.34 -36.65
N ASP A 166 8.97 7.55 -36.45
CA ASP A 166 8.30 8.82 -36.77
C ASP A 166 7.81 8.87 -38.22
N GLU A 167 6.69 9.57 -38.45
CA GLU A 167 6.05 9.81 -39.76
C GLU A 167 5.50 8.58 -40.50
N THR A 168 5.44 7.41 -39.87
CA THR A 168 4.81 6.19 -40.44
C THR A 168 3.30 6.10 -40.16
N TRP A 169 2.53 5.60 -41.11
CA TRP A 169 1.07 5.50 -40.99
C TRP A 169 0.62 4.07 -41.26
N SER A 170 -0.33 3.59 -40.46
CA SER A 170 -0.92 2.26 -40.62
C SER A 170 -2.39 2.35 -40.95
N LYS A 171 -2.84 1.52 -41.89
CA LYS A 171 -4.25 1.34 -42.22
C LYS A 171 -4.97 0.60 -41.11
N VAL A 172 -6.10 1.15 -40.68
CA VAL A 172 -6.82 0.70 -39.49
C VAL A 172 -8.34 0.72 -39.66
N LEU A 173 -9.02 -0.02 -38.78
CA LEU A 173 -10.45 0.02 -38.55
C LEU A 173 -10.72 0.36 -37.08
N THR A 174 -11.57 1.36 -36.84
CA THR A 174 -11.99 1.71 -35.48
C THR A 174 -13.14 0.81 -34.99
N PRO A 175 -13.43 0.75 -33.68
CA PRO A 175 -14.60 0.03 -33.14
C PRO A 175 -15.94 0.48 -33.72
N SER A 176 -16.01 1.74 -34.17
CA SER A 176 -17.20 2.32 -34.82
C SER A 176 -17.22 2.09 -36.34
N GLU A 177 -16.51 1.06 -36.80
CA GLU A 177 -16.44 0.62 -38.21
C GLU A 177 -15.92 1.68 -39.19
N VAL A 178 -15.06 2.60 -38.72
CA VAL A 178 -14.42 3.61 -39.58
C VAL A 178 -13.05 3.13 -40.04
N GLU A 179 -12.91 2.87 -41.34
CA GLU A 179 -11.63 2.58 -41.97
C GLU A 179 -10.85 3.87 -42.27
N GLY A 180 -9.54 3.87 -42.01
CA GLY A 180 -8.66 4.99 -42.33
C GLY A 180 -7.20 4.72 -42.00
N TYR A 181 -6.43 5.79 -41.80
CA TYR A 181 -5.01 5.74 -41.47
C TYR A 181 -4.75 6.47 -40.16
N LEU A 182 -3.95 5.87 -39.27
CA LEU A 182 -3.51 6.49 -38.03
C LEU A 182 -1.99 6.60 -38.00
N ALA A 183 -1.45 7.58 -37.27
CA ALA A 183 -0.03 7.78 -37.08
C ALA A 183 0.58 6.64 -36.22
N ALA A 184 1.28 5.70 -36.86
CA ALA A 184 1.73 4.45 -36.28
C ALA A 184 2.80 4.65 -35.17
N TRP A 185 3.45 5.81 -35.12
CA TRP A 185 4.36 6.20 -34.04
C TRP A 185 3.67 6.69 -32.75
N LEU A 186 2.34 6.87 -32.77
CA LEU A 186 1.53 7.31 -31.62
C LEU A 186 0.60 6.22 -31.10
N VAL A 187 0.88 4.98 -31.44
CA VAL A 187 0.17 3.80 -30.95
C VAL A 187 1.16 2.74 -30.49
N GLU A 188 0.67 1.78 -29.72
CA GLU A 188 1.39 0.54 -29.40
C GLU A 188 0.51 -0.68 -29.69
N PRO A 189 1.09 -1.88 -29.92
CA PRO A 189 0.29 -3.09 -30.05
C PRO A 189 -0.56 -3.31 -28.79
N TRP A 190 -1.83 -3.61 -29.00
CA TRP A 190 -2.75 -4.00 -27.95
C TRP A 190 -2.47 -5.45 -27.57
N THR A 191 -1.86 -5.65 -26.40
CA THR A 191 -1.59 -6.96 -25.85
C THR A 191 -2.69 -7.33 -24.88
N ILE A 192 -3.43 -8.41 -25.15
CA ILE A 192 -4.08 -9.16 -24.06
C ILE A 192 -2.93 -9.70 -23.22
N VAL A 193 -2.89 -9.36 -21.93
CA VAL A 193 -1.94 -9.98 -21.01
C VAL A 193 -2.27 -11.46 -21.01
N ASP A 194 -1.41 -12.28 -21.64
CA ASP A 194 -1.38 -13.70 -21.32
C ASP A 194 -1.02 -13.80 -19.84
N THR A 195 -1.95 -14.28 -19.03
CA THR A 195 -1.75 -14.49 -17.60
C THR A 195 -0.84 -15.69 -17.31
N SER A 196 -0.26 -16.33 -18.33
CA SER A 196 0.92 -17.15 -18.11
C SER A 196 2.07 -16.25 -17.63
N GLU A 197 2.64 -16.58 -16.47
CA GLU A 197 3.69 -15.79 -15.83
C GLU A 197 4.76 -15.36 -16.86
N PRO A 198 5.16 -14.07 -16.92
CA PRO A 198 6.30 -13.70 -17.74
C PRO A 198 7.51 -14.52 -17.27
N ASP A 199 8.14 -15.23 -18.20
CA ASP A 199 9.29 -16.10 -17.94
C ASP A 199 10.45 -15.26 -17.40
N PHE A 200 10.51 -15.18 -16.07
CA PHE A 200 11.49 -14.46 -15.30
C PHE A 200 12.34 -15.48 -14.57
N PRO A 201 13.52 -15.84 -15.11
CA PRO A 201 14.40 -16.80 -14.47
C PRO A 201 14.81 -16.26 -13.10
N ARG A 202 14.66 -17.07 -12.05
CA ARG A 202 14.93 -16.67 -10.66
C ARG A 202 16.38 -16.26 -10.43
N ASP A 203 17.29 -16.77 -11.25
CA ASP A 203 18.74 -16.56 -11.16
C ASP A 203 19.28 -15.54 -12.19
N ALA A 204 18.39 -14.83 -12.91
CA ALA A 204 18.82 -13.82 -13.87
C ALA A 204 19.21 -12.50 -13.19
N PHE A 205 20.03 -11.70 -13.88
CA PHE A 205 20.41 -10.38 -13.42
C PHE A 205 19.33 -9.34 -13.77
N TYR A 206 18.94 -8.54 -12.79
CA TYR A 206 17.89 -7.54 -12.92
C TYR A 206 18.41 -6.15 -12.57
N LEU A 207 17.86 -5.13 -13.22
CA LEU A 207 18.07 -3.72 -12.93
C LEU A 207 16.75 -3.04 -12.58
N MET A 208 16.87 -1.89 -11.94
CA MET A 208 15.82 -0.87 -11.88
C MET A 208 16.39 0.46 -12.33
N THR A 209 15.52 1.47 -12.44
CA THR A 209 15.97 2.84 -12.66
C THR A 209 15.85 3.70 -11.40
N ASN A 210 16.74 4.70 -11.27
CA ASN A 210 16.62 5.80 -10.32
C ASN A 210 16.19 7.13 -10.98
N ALA A 211 15.78 7.10 -12.26
CA ALA A 211 15.31 8.28 -12.99
C ALA A 211 13.90 8.68 -12.51
N LYS A 212 13.82 9.80 -11.80
CA LYS A 212 12.61 10.27 -11.11
C LYS A 212 11.40 10.59 -12.01
N LEU A 213 11.61 10.84 -13.29
CA LEU A 213 10.55 11.13 -14.27
C LEU A 213 10.34 9.97 -15.26
N GLY A 214 10.84 8.79 -14.91
CA GLY A 214 10.91 7.65 -15.80
C GLY A 214 12.12 7.70 -16.73
N LEU A 215 12.76 6.56 -16.90
CA LEU A 215 13.89 6.33 -17.79
C LEU A 215 13.38 5.89 -19.15
N ARG A 216 13.66 6.70 -20.17
CA ARG A 216 13.33 6.36 -21.56
C ARG A 216 14.03 5.05 -21.95
N ILE A 217 13.23 4.05 -22.31
CA ILE A 217 13.64 2.84 -22.98
C ILE A 217 13.69 3.16 -24.47
N ARG A 218 14.82 2.88 -25.13
CA ARG A 218 15.04 3.18 -26.54
C ARG A 218 15.20 1.92 -27.37
N SER A 219 14.92 2.04 -28.66
CA SER A 219 15.11 0.94 -29.64
C SER A 219 16.57 0.58 -29.88
N GLY A 220 17.51 1.45 -29.53
CA GLY A 220 18.95 1.21 -29.63
C GLY A 220 19.78 1.97 -28.59
N ALA A 221 21.05 1.60 -28.47
CA ALA A 221 22.01 2.15 -27.51
C ALA A 221 22.48 3.57 -27.92
N GLY A 222 21.67 4.59 -27.63
CA GLY A 222 22.00 5.97 -27.93
C GLY A 222 20.80 6.91 -27.82
N THR A 223 21.05 8.20 -27.60
CA THR A 223 19.99 9.22 -27.50
C THR A 223 19.31 9.54 -28.83
N SER A 224 19.92 9.14 -29.96
CA SER A 224 19.39 9.27 -31.32
C SER A 224 18.38 8.20 -31.73
N PHE A 225 18.23 7.12 -30.94
CA PHE A 225 17.26 6.05 -31.21
C PHE A 225 15.89 6.37 -30.63
N ASN A 226 14.81 5.92 -31.27
CA ASN A 226 13.45 6.22 -30.83
C ASN A 226 13.17 5.75 -29.39
N VAL A 227 12.43 6.56 -28.64
CA VAL A 227 11.92 6.18 -27.32
C VAL A 227 10.77 5.21 -27.57
N ILE A 228 10.94 3.97 -27.13
CA ILE A 228 9.92 2.94 -27.27
C ILE A 228 9.14 2.79 -25.96
N GLY A 229 9.69 3.14 -24.81
CA GLY A 229 8.92 3.11 -23.57
C GLY A 229 9.56 3.95 -22.49
N THR A 230 8.99 3.85 -21.30
CA THR A 230 9.52 4.50 -20.11
C THR A 230 9.54 3.44 -19.01
N ALA A 231 10.71 3.18 -18.45
CA ALA A 231 10.85 2.41 -17.23
C ALA A 231 10.70 3.35 -16.04
N TYR A 232 9.88 3.00 -15.07
CA TYR A 232 9.69 3.74 -13.84
C TYR A 232 10.45 3.09 -12.68
N ILE A 233 10.61 3.85 -11.59
CA ILE A 233 11.18 3.34 -10.35
C ILE A 233 10.28 2.21 -9.85
N GLY A 234 10.85 1.05 -9.51
CA GLY A 234 10.12 -0.16 -9.13
C GLY A 234 9.94 -1.18 -10.27
N ASP A 235 10.10 -0.76 -11.54
CA ASP A 235 10.06 -1.69 -12.66
C ASP A 235 11.26 -2.65 -12.60
N ARG A 236 10.99 -3.95 -12.52
CA ARG A 236 12.03 -4.99 -12.58
C ARG A 236 12.43 -5.24 -14.03
N LEU A 237 13.57 -4.71 -14.44
CA LEU A 237 14.10 -4.83 -15.80
C LEU A 237 15.08 -6.00 -15.88
N LEU A 238 14.71 -7.05 -16.62
CA LEU A 238 15.61 -8.18 -16.89
C LEU A 238 16.77 -7.71 -17.77
N VAL A 239 18.01 -7.95 -17.36
CA VAL A 239 19.18 -7.65 -18.19
C VAL A 239 19.34 -8.68 -19.27
N LEU A 240 19.53 -8.22 -20.51
CA LEU A 240 19.78 -9.09 -21.67
C LEU A 240 21.25 -9.10 -22.11
N ASP A 241 22.05 -8.14 -21.62
CA ASP A 241 23.51 -8.15 -21.79
C ASP A 241 24.17 -9.17 -20.85
N ASP A 242 25.46 -9.48 -21.07
CA ASP A 242 26.25 -10.23 -20.09
C ASP A 242 26.25 -9.50 -18.73
N GLU A 243 26.01 -10.24 -17.64
CA GLU A 243 25.86 -9.65 -16.30
C GLU A 243 27.10 -8.86 -15.88
N ARG A 244 28.31 -9.38 -16.15
CA ARG A 244 29.55 -8.72 -15.75
C ARG A 244 29.76 -7.44 -16.54
N GLU A 245 29.42 -7.46 -17.82
CA GLU A 245 29.44 -6.27 -18.68
C GLU A 245 28.41 -5.22 -18.22
N ALA A 246 27.16 -5.63 -17.98
CA ALA A 246 26.09 -4.75 -17.53
C ALA A 246 26.42 -4.09 -16.18
N ARG A 247 26.93 -4.87 -15.20
CA ARG A 247 27.37 -4.35 -13.90
C ARG A 247 28.47 -3.28 -14.03
N SER A 248 29.37 -3.42 -15.02
CA SER A 248 30.44 -2.45 -15.25
C SER A 248 29.96 -1.11 -15.81
N LYS A 249 28.75 -1.06 -16.40
CA LYS A 249 28.14 0.12 -17.03
C LYS A 249 27.26 0.92 -16.08
N LEU A 250 26.79 0.34 -14.98
CA LEU A 250 25.85 0.98 -14.05
C LEU A 250 26.37 2.34 -13.53
N GLY A 251 25.49 3.34 -13.54
CA GLY A 251 25.80 4.70 -13.09
C GLY A 251 26.74 5.50 -14.02
N ARG A 252 27.21 4.93 -15.14
CA ARG A 252 28.10 5.63 -16.07
C ARG A 252 27.34 6.39 -17.14
N SER A 253 27.74 7.65 -17.34
CA SER A 253 27.25 8.48 -18.44
C SER A 253 27.82 8.01 -19.77
N GLY A 254 27.01 8.05 -20.83
CA GLY A 254 27.37 7.62 -22.18
C GLY A 254 27.12 6.13 -22.47
N GLU A 255 26.95 5.31 -21.43
CA GLU A 255 26.76 3.86 -21.55
C GLU A 255 25.28 3.46 -21.59
N TRP A 256 24.97 2.34 -22.25
CA TRP A 256 23.61 1.82 -22.40
C TRP A 256 23.57 0.33 -22.05
N ILE A 257 22.47 -0.10 -21.43
CA ILE A 257 22.25 -1.51 -21.06
C ILE A 257 21.00 -2.01 -21.73
N ARG A 258 21.08 -3.19 -22.35
CA ARG A 258 19.95 -3.86 -22.95
C ARG A 258 19.12 -4.57 -21.88
N ILE A 259 17.83 -4.31 -21.87
CA ILE A 259 16.88 -4.84 -20.89
C ILE A 259 15.63 -5.42 -21.55
N ARG A 260 14.86 -6.18 -20.77
CA ARG A 260 13.48 -6.56 -21.05
C ARG A 260 12.60 -6.15 -19.87
N THR A 261 11.50 -5.47 -20.14
CA THR A 261 10.53 -5.04 -19.11
C THR A 261 9.67 -6.21 -18.62
N PRO A 262 8.91 -6.06 -17.52
CA PRO A 262 7.94 -7.06 -17.08
C PRO A 262 6.85 -7.39 -18.08
N HIS A 263 6.54 -6.44 -18.96
CA HIS A 263 5.58 -6.58 -20.05
C HIS A 263 6.22 -7.19 -21.32
N GLY A 264 7.37 -7.88 -21.20
CA GLY A 264 8.05 -8.58 -22.29
C GLY A 264 8.82 -7.70 -23.29
N ARG A 265 8.81 -6.37 -23.13
CA ARG A 265 9.38 -5.43 -24.09
C ARG A 265 10.90 -5.31 -23.97
N ALA A 266 11.64 -5.64 -25.03
CA ALA A 266 13.10 -5.49 -25.05
C ALA A 266 13.54 -4.11 -25.59
N GLY A 267 14.56 -3.50 -24.97
CA GLY A 267 15.08 -2.20 -25.37
C GLY A 267 16.37 -1.83 -24.65
N TYR A 268 16.80 -0.58 -24.80
CA TYR A 268 18.02 -0.05 -24.18
C TYR A 268 17.69 1.08 -23.22
N ILE A 269 18.28 1.05 -22.04
CA ILE A 269 18.18 2.12 -21.05
C ILE A 269 19.52 2.79 -20.85
N PHE A 270 19.50 4.07 -20.48
CA PHE A 270 20.72 4.81 -20.26
C PHE A 270 21.34 4.42 -18.91
N ALA A 271 22.54 3.85 -18.92
CA ALA A 271 23.13 3.17 -17.78
C ALA A 271 23.39 4.10 -16.58
N GLN A 272 23.56 5.41 -16.84
CA GLN A 272 23.72 6.42 -15.78
C GLN A 272 22.53 6.49 -14.81
N TYR A 273 21.37 5.99 -15.23
CA TYR A 273 20.16 5.93 -14.41
C TYR A 273 19.74 4.51 -14.08
N ALA A 274 20.57 3.51 -14.38
CA ALA A 274 20.31 2.11 -14.09
C ALA A 274 21.07 1.69 -12.83
N VAL A 275 20.38 0.94 -11.96
CA VAL A 275 20.92 0.39 -10.72
C VAL A 275 20.59 -1.09 -10.65
N ALA A 276 21.46 -1.89 -10.04
CA ALA A 276 21.20 -3.31 -9.88
C ALA A 276 20.03 -3.54 -8.92
N TYR A 277 19.14 -4.48 -9.25
CA TYR A 277 17.95 -4.79 -8.45
C TYR A 277 18.33 -5.31 -7.06
N ASP A 278 19.39 -6.12 -6.96
CA ASP A 278 19.97 -6.61 -5.70
C ASP A 278 20.64 -5.50 -4.86
N GLN A 279 21.01 -4.38 -5.50
CA GLN A 279 21.51 -3.17 -4.83
C GLN A 279 20.40 -2.17 -4.51
N PHE A 280 19.17 -2.40 -4.99
CA PHE A 280 17.98 -1.73 -4.50
C PHE A 280 17.48 -2.43 -3.25
N VAL A 281 18.36 -2.43 -2.26
CA VAL A 281 17.89 -2.29 -0.89
C VAL A 281 17.16 -0.94 -0.90
N LEU A 282 15.84 -0.93 -0.64
CA LEU A 282 15.22 0.23 -0.02
C LEU A 282 16.05 0.46 1.23
N THR A 283 17.08 1.30 1.14
CA THR A 283 17.90 1.57 2.29
C THR A 283 16.97 2.16 3.33
N ASP A 284 17.10 1.61 4.52
CA ASP A 284 16.19 1.76 5.64
C ASP A 284 16.31 3.16 6.29
N VAL A 285 16.43 4.21 5.47
CA VAL A 285 16.85 5.55 5.90
C VAL A 285 16.32 6.65 4.97
N THR A 286 15.10 6.50 4.43
CA THR A 286 14.40 7.68 3.89
C THR A 286 14.06 8.61 5.07
N LEU A 287 14.86 9.65 5.27
CA LEU A 287 14.61 10.68 6.28
C LEU A 287 13.53 11.63 5.74
N TYR A 288 12.35 11.59 6.34
CA TYR A 288 11.32 12.58 6.09
C TYR A 288 11.46 13.71 7.10
N ILE A 289 11.25 14.94 6.66
CA ILE A 289 11.25 16.13 7.49
C ILE A 289 9.98 16.93 7.23
N ARG A 290 9.57 17.75 8.19
CA ARG A 290 8.43 18.68 8.06
C ARG A 290 8.83 20.07 8.51
N THR A 291 8.08 21.10 8.13
CA THR A 291 8.34 22.44 8.65
C THR A 291 7.77 22.63 10.06
N THR A 292 8.48 23.35 10.91
CA THR A 292 8.03 23.77 12.26
C THR A 292 7.34 25.13 12.25
N ALA A 293 7.31 25.83 11.11
CA ALA A 293 6.67 27.13 10.98
C ALA A 293 5.13 26.98 10.93
N PRO A 294 4.37 27.52 11.91
CA PRO A 294 2.91 27.32 11.97
C PRO A 294 2.18 27.93 10.76
N ASP A 295 2.69 29.04 10.22
CA ASP A 295 2.12 29.70 9.03
C ASP A 295 2.72 29.18 7.70
N GLY A 296 3.50 28.09 7.77
CA GLY A 296 4.23 27.49 6.65
C GLY A 296 5.51 28.22 6.26
N THR A 297 6.34 27.57 5.44
CA THR A 297 7.61 28.08 4.94
C THR A 297 7.74 27.92 3.43
N TYR A 298 8.46 28.81 2.77
CA TYR A 298 8.74 28.69 1.34
C TYR A 298 10.01 27.88 1.10
N LEU A 299 9.88 26.77 0.38
CA LEU A 299 11.03 26.07 -0.18
C LEU A 299 11.66 26.90 -1.30
N ARG A 300 12.97 26.75 -1.49
CA ARG A 300 13.77 27.57 -2.40
C ARG A 300 14.37 26.74 -3.51
N SER A 301 14.62 27.35 -4.68
CA SER A 301 15.27 26.66 -5.79
C SER A 301 16.78 26.44 -5.59
N GLY A 302 17.34 26.91 -4.47
CA GLY A 302 18.74 26.79 -4.08
C GLY A 302 18.93 27.09 -2.58
N PRO A 303 20.11 26.78 -2.00
CA PRO A 303 20.38 26.92 -0.57
C PRO A 303 20.60 28.39 -0.17
N GLY A 304 19.52 29.14 0.03
CA GLY A 304 19.59 30.55 0.42
C GLY A 304 18.27 31.31 0.23
N SER A 305 18.08 32.38 1.00
CA SER A 305 16.89 33.24 0.92
C SER A 305 16.82 34.05 -0.38
N GLN A 306 17.96 34.24 -1.05
CA GLN A 306 18.06 34.91 -2.35
C GLN A 306 17.51 34.10 -3.51
N PHE A 307 17.35 32.78 -3.35
CA PHE A 307 16.80 31.93 -4.40
C PHE A 307 15.27 32.07 -4.46
N ARG A 308 14.70 31.88 -5.65
CA ARG A 308 13.25 32.05 -5.85
C ARG A 308 12.46 31.01 -5.03
N PRO A 309 11.28 31.36 -4.48
CA PRO A 309 10.36 30.39 -3.92
C PRO A 309 9.95 29.36 -4.98
N VAL A 310 9.85 28.10 -4.56
CA VAL A 310 9.34 26.99 -5.39
C VAL A 310 7.90 26.70 -4.99
N VAL A 311 7.68 26.41 -3.72
CA VAL A 311 6.38 26.03 -3.16
C VAL A 311 6.35 26.39 -1.68
N LYS A 312 5.15 26.72 -1.17
CA LYS A 312 4.92 26.93 0.26
C LYS A 312 4.46 25.62 0.87
N VAL A 313 5.13 25.21 1.94
CA VAL A 313 4.82 23.96 2.67
C VAL A 313 4.44 24.27 4.12
N PHE A 314 3.61 23.43 4.69
CA PHE A 314 3.00 23.54 6.01
C PHE A 314 3.43 22.39 6.94
N PRO A 315 3.18 22.47 8.25
CA PRO A 315 3.63 21.45 9.21
C PRO A 315 3.10 20.03 8.99
N ASP A 316 2.06 19.86 8.16
CA ASP A 316 1.51 18.56 7.81
C ASP A 316 2.08 17.98 6.52
N ASP A 317 2.82 18.78 5.73
CA ASP A 317 3.45 18.33 4.49
C ASP A 317 4.71 17.52 4.78
N SER A 318 4.85 16.36 4.14
CA SER A 318 6.05 15.53 4.19
C SER A 318 7.08 16.00 3.17
N LEU A 319 8.32 16.19 3.60
CA LEU A 319 9.46 16.43 2.72
C LEU A 319 10.43 15.26 2.81
N THR A 320 10.77 14.67 1.67
CA THR A 320 11.78 13.61 1.63
C THR A 320 13.17 14.23 1.52
N VAL A 321 14.09 13.92 2.43
CA VAL A 321 15.48 14.39 2.34
C VAL A 321 16.15 13.80 1.12
N ALA A 322 16.74 14.66 0.30
CA ALA A 322 17.36 14.32 -0.99
C ALA A 322 18.88 14.51 -0.99
N MET A 323 19.49 14.57 0.20
CA MET A 323 20.93 14.59 0.43
C MET A 323 21.32 13.47 1.40
N ASP A 324 22.62 13.34 1.67
CA ASP A 324 23.13 12.41 2.69
C ASP A 324 22.40 12.58 4.04
N ARG A 325 21.99 11.45 4.62
CA ARG A 325 21.13 11.46 5.82
C ARG A 325 21.86 11.96 7.05
N GLU A 326 23.09 11.52 7.30
CA GLU A 326 23.85 11.95 8.47
C GLU A 326 24.13 13.45 8.41
N LEU A 327 24.47 13.94 7.21
CA LEU A 327 24.61 15.37 6.93
C LEU A 327 23.31 16.15 7.13
N ALA A 328 22.17 15.60 6.70
CA ALA A 328 20.87 16.22 6.92
C ALA A 328 20.53 16.31 8.41
N LEU A 329 20.69 15.22 9.16
CA LEU A 329 20.49 15.20 10.61
C LEU A 329 21.39 16.21 11.33
N ALA A 330 22.64 16.35 10.91
CA ALA A 330 23.56 17.34 11.48
C ALA A 330 23.13 18.80 11.23
N ARG A 331 22.34 19.04 10.16
CA ARG A 331 21.84 20.37 9.76
C ARG A 331 20.48 20.72 10.34
N ILE A 332 19.61 19.74 10.62
CA ILE A 332 18.27 19.98 11.17
C ILE A 332 18.35 20.89 12.42
N GLY A 333 17.48 21.90 12.47
CA GLY A 333 17.43 22.89 13.54
C GLY A 333 18.57 23.91 13.55
N ARG A 334 19.53 23.87 12.61
CA ARG A 334 20.68 24.79 12.59
C ARG A 334 20.41 26.05 11.76
N ASN A 335 20.68 27.21 12.35
CA ASN A 335 20.60 28.51 11.66
C ASN A 335 21.54 28.57 10.45
N ASN A 336 21.09 29.22 9.38
CA ASN A 336 21.80 29.41 8.10
C ASN A 336 22.20 28.12 7.35
N GLN A 337 21.72 26.95 7.79
CA GLN A 337 21.88 25.70 7.05
C GLN A 337 20.66 25.42 6.19
N TRP A 338 20.85 24.66 5.11
CA TRP A 338 19.79 24.29 4.18
C TRP A 338 19.81 22.79 3.92
N ILE A 339 18.63 22.20 3.82
CA ILE A 339 18.42 20.78 3.55
C ILE A 339 17.80 20.65 2.18
N GLU A 340 18.41 19.83 1.33
CA GLU A 340 17.85 19.51 0.03
C GLU A 340 16.75 18.46 0.21
N VAL A 341 15.58 18.73 -0.35
CA VAL A 341 14.37 17.96 -0.15
C VAL A 341 13.62 17.72 -1.45
N LEU A 342 12.73 16.72 -1.44
CA LEU A 342 11.64 16.53 -2.39
C LEU A 342 10.32 16.77 -1.68
N THR A 343 9.40 17.49 -2.32
CA THR A 343 8.00 17.55 -1.90
C THR A 343 7.26 16.26 -2.25
N SER A 344 6.00 16.13 -1.81
CA SER A 344 5.11 15.00 -2.11
C SER A 344 4.84 14.81 -3.61
N ASP A 345 4.82 15.89 -4.39
CA ASP A 345 4.76 15.89 -5.86
C ASP A 345 6.16 15.79 -6.52
N LEU A 346 7.17 15.39 -5.75
CA LEU A 346 8.54 15.12 -6.18
C LEU A 346 9.32 16.34 -6.72
N GLN A 347 8.91 17.57 -6.41
CA GLN A 347 9.70 18.76 -6.74
C GLN A 347 10.94 18.88 -5.85
N ARG A 348 12.12 19.02 -6.48
CA ARG A 348 13.39 19.23 -5.77
C ARG A 348 13.54 20.69 -5.34
N ALA A 349 13.78 20.92 -4.05
CA ALA A 349 13.94 22.24 -3.49
C ALA A 349 14.85 22.23 -2.24
N TRP A 350 15.05 23.40 -1.65
CA TRP A 350 15.85 23.59 -0.44
C TRP A 350 15.00 24.17 0.68
N ALA A 351 14.97 23.46 1.81
CA ALA A 351 14.29 23.88 3.03
C ALA A 351 15.28 24.59 3.97
N PRO A 352 14.87 25.70 4.62
CA PRO A 352 15.67 26.33 5.66
C PRO A 352 15.75 25.40 6.88
N ALA A 353 16.96 24.93 7.21
CA ALA A 353 17.14 23.85 8.18
C ALA A 353 16.67 24.22 9.60
N TRP A 354 16.64 25.52 9.94
CA TRP A 354 16.17 26.04 11.23
C TRP A 354 14.64 26.10 11.38
N PHE A 355 13.88 25.80 10.32
CA PHE A 355 12.42 25.69 10.34
C PHE A 355 11.94 24.29 9.97
N VAL A 356 12.76 23.26 10.14
CA VAL A 356 12.40 21.88 9.87
C VAL A 356 12.85 20.95 10.98
N GLU A 357 12.12 19.85 11.15
CA GLU A 357 12.43 18.76 12.07
C GLU A 357 12.19 17.42 11.38
N GLU A 358 12.73 16.33 11.94
CA GLU A 358 12.39 14.97 11.49
C GLU A 358 10.88 14.75 11.61
N MET A 359 10.28 14.24 10.53
CA MET A 359 8.87 13.92 10.50
C MET A 359 8.63 12.69 11.39
N PRO A 360 7.72 12.77 12.37
CA PRO A 360 7.44 11.64 13.24
C PRO A 360 6.99 10.40 12.45
N ARG A 361 7.49 9.21 12.81
CA ARG A 361 7.29 7.96 12.04
C ARG A 361 5.82 7.58 11.82
N PHE A 362 4.92 7.95 12.74
CA PHE A 362 3.48 7.72 12.57
C PHE A 362 2.85 8.50 11.41
N ARG A 363 3.48 9.58 10.94
CA ARG A 363 3.03 10.31 9.74
C ARG A 363 3.59 9.74 8.43
N ILE A 364 4.47 8.75 8.51
CA ILE A 364 5.13 8.08 7.37
C ILE A 364 4.61 6.64 7.21
N TRP A 365 3.91 6.10 8.23
CA TRP A 365 3.24 4.81 8.15
C TRP A 365 2.25 4.80 6.97
N PRO A 366 2.56 4.07 5.88
CA PRO A 366 1.81 4.17 4.65
C PRO A 366 0.62 3.22 4.60
N ILE A 367 0.53 2.28 5.56
CA ILE A 367 -0.34 1.11 5.45
C ILE A 367 -1.77 1.41 5.91
N GLY A 368 -1.98 2.32 6.86
CA GLY A 368 -3.33 2.74 7.26
C GLY A 368 -3.51 3.07 8.75
N HIS A 369 -4.73 3.35 9.18
CA HIS A 369 -5.01 3.68 10.57
C HIS A 369 -5.96 2.64 11.17
N ALA A 370 -5.59 2.09 12.34
CA ALA A 370 -6.41 1.13 13.07
C ALA A 370 -6.86 -0.08 12.21
N LEU A 371 -5.90 -0.75 11.56
CA LEU A 371 -6.17 -1.94 10.74
C LEU A 371 -6.86 -3.04 11.57
N VAL A 372 -7.84 -3.71 10.97
CA VAL A 372 -8.50 -4.88 11.56
C VAL A 372 -7.53 -6.05 11.52
N GLY A 373 -6.92 -6.33 12.66
CA GLY A 373 -5.92 -7.37 12.82
C GLY A 373 -6.44 -8.62 13.53
N LEU A 374 -5.73 -9.72 13.33
CA LEU A 374 -5.95 -10.99 14.03
C LEU A 374 -4.61 -11.55 14.53
N HIS A 375 -4.57 -11.92 15.80
CA HIS A 375 -3.51 -12.78 16.31
C HIS A 375 -3.69 -14.16 15.70
N GLY A 376 -2.64 -14.68 15.06
CA GLY A 376 -2.60 -16.07 14.58
C GLY A 376 -2.75 -17.08 15.73
N PRO A 377 -2.50 -18.37 15.51
CA PRO A 377 -2.55 -19.35 16.59
C PRO A 377 -1.70 -18.93 17.79
N ALA A 378 -2.23 -19.12 19.01
CA ALA A 378 -1.56 -18.78 20.26
C ALA A 378 -0.30 -19.63 20.49
N ASP A 379 -0.23 -20.79 19.86
CA ASP A 379 0.79 -21.80 20.06
C ASP A 379 1.67 -21.96 18.81
N PRO A 380 3.01 -21.95 18.96
CA PRO A 380 3.92 -22.16 17.84
C PRO A 380 3.95 -23.62 17.35
N GLY A 381 3.13 -24.51 17.90
CA GLY A 381 2.99 -25.89 17.43
C GLY A 381 1.99 -26.05 16.28
N GLU A 382 1.17 -25.04 15.99
CA GLU A 382 0.10 -25.09 14.98
C GLU A 382 0.59 -24.77 13.55
N TRP A 383 1.84 -25.14 13.22
CA TRP A 383 2.40 -24.99 11.87
C TRP A 383 2.44 -26.33 11.11
N PRO A 384 2.03 -26.37 9.83
CA PRO A 384 1.42 -25.29 9.05
C PRO A 384 -0.04 -25.03 9.45
N TRP A 385 -0.52 -23.80 9.20
CA TRP A 385 -1.93 -23.47 9.41
C TRP A 385 -2.85 -24.33 8.54
N THR A 386 -4.03 -24.65 9.08
CA THR A 386 -5.08 -25.38 8.36
C THR A 386 -5.79 -24.49 7.34
N ASN A 387 -6.51 -25.10 6.39
CA ASN A 387 -7.35 -24.33 5.47
C ASN A 387 -8.44 -23.54 6.21
N GLU A 388 -9.00 -24.11 7.27
CA GLU A 388 -9.98 -23.45 8.13
C GLU A 388 -9.42 -22.17 8.78
N ALA A 389 -8.14 -22.17 9.17
CA ALA A 389 -7.45 -20.99 9.65
C ALA A 389 -7.37 -19.89 8.58
N TYR A 390 -7.00 -20.23 7.35
CA TYR A 390 -6.98 -19.27 6.25
C TYR A 390 -8.39 -18.79 5.88
N ASP A 391 -9.38 -19.67 5.92
CA ASP A 391 -10.78 -19.32 5.65
C ASP A 391 -11.33 -18.37 6.72
N ALA A 392 -10.97 -18.56 7.99
CA ALA A 392 -11.32 -17.61 9.05
C ALA A 392 -10.72 -16.22 8.80
N VAL A 393 -9.45 -16.13 8.40
CA VAL A 393 -8.79 -14.86 8.05
C VAL A 393 -9.50 -14.18 6.86
N ARG A 394 -9.80 -14.95 5.80
CA ARG A 394 -10.47 -14.44 4.60
C ARG A 394 -11.91 -14.00 4.89
N ASN A 395 -12.68 -14.84 5.58
CA ASN A 395 -14.07 -14.56 5.95
C ASN A 395 -14.18 -13.35 6.88
N ALA A 396 -13.18 -13.12 7.73
CA ALA A 396 -13.11 -11.95 8.59
C ALA A 396 -12.56 -10.70 7.91
N ARG A 397 -12.10 -10.81 6.66
CA ARG A 397 -11.48 -9.72 5.90
C ARG A 397 -10.36 -9.05 6.70
N ILE A 398 -9.47 -9.85 7.27
CA ILE A 398 -8.40 -9.35 8.12
C ILE A 398 -7.37 -8.58 7.29
N GLU A 399 -7.01 -7.39 7.78
CA GLU A 399 -6.06 -6.48 7.13
C GLU A 399 -4.64 -6.67 7.67
N SER A 400 -4.49 -7.22 8.87
CA SER A 400 -3.19 -7.53 9.42
C SER A 400 -3.13 -8.78 10.29
N VAL A 401 -2.00 -9.48 10.27
CA VAL A 401 -1.81 -10.69 11.09
C VAL A 401 -0.56 -10.58 11.95
N LYS A 402 -0.72 -10.89 13.24
CA LYS A 402 0.39 -11.16 14.16
C LYS A 402 0.72 -12.65 14.12
N VAL A 403 1.95 -13.00 13.76
CA VAL A 403 2.46 -14.38 13.81
C VAL A 403 3.44 -14.58 14.96
N LEU A 404 3.69 -15.83 15.35
CA LEU A 404 4.73 -16.16 16.33
C LEU A 404 6.01 -16.59 15.63
N ALA A 405 7.12 -15.91 15.91
CA ALA A 405 8.44 -16.29 15.44
C ALA A 405 8.99 -17.44 16.29
N ALA A 406 8.50 -18.66 16.04
CA ALA A 406 8.97 -19.88 16.68
C ALA A 406 8.67 -21.10 15.81
N GLY A 407 9.29 -22.24 16.15
CA GLY A 407 9.11 -23.51 15.45
C GLY A 407 9.46 -23.45 13.96
N ASP A 408 8.84 -24.32 13.17
CA ASP A 408 8.99 -24.36 11.70
C ASP A 408 8.06 -23.36 11.00
N ILE A 409 7.97 -22.13 11.52
CA ILE A 409 7.24 -21.07 10.83
C ILE A 409 7.89 -20.82 9.46
N GLY A 410 7.25 -21.37 8.43
CA GLY A 410 7.75 -21.38 7.06
C GLY A 410 7.09 -20.33 6.18
N GLY A 411 7.72 -20.03 5.05
CA GLY A 411 7.18 -19.10 4.05
C GLY A 411 5.82 -19.50 3.47
N ARG A 412 5.29 -20.71 3.74
CA ARG A 412 3.95 -21.09 3.28
C ARG A 412 2.87 -20.19 3.88
N VAL A 413 2.93 -19.90 5.18
CA VAL A 413 1.88 -19.07 5.81
C VAL A 413 1.97 -17.65 5.31
N LEU A 414 3.16 -17.05 5.29
CA LEU A 414 3.36 -15.71 4.74
C LEU A 414 2.92 -15.62 3.27
N ARG A 415 3.24 -16.62 2.45
CA ARG A 415 2.78 -16.67 1.05
C ARG A 415 1.27 -16.78 0.92
N GLN A 416 0.60 -17.59 1.77
CA GLN A 416 -0.86 -17.72 1.72
C GLN A 416 -1.54 -16.43 2.19
N LEU A 417 -1.01 -15.78 3.22
CA LEU A 417 -1.51 -14.48 3.67
C LEU A 417 -1.29 -13.39 2.61
N SER A 418 -0.14 -13.36 1.93
CA SER A 418 0.15 -12.37 0.88
C SER A 418 -0.71 -12.51 -0.38
N LEU A 419 -1.42 -13.62 -0.54
CA LEU A 419 -2.37 -13.86 -1.64
C LEU A 419 -3.80 -13.40 -1.31
N MET A 420 -4.04 -12.85 -0.11
CA MET A 420 -5.36 -12.39 0.31
C MET A 420 -5.52 -10.89 0.00
N ASP A 421 -6.59 -10.53 -0.71
CA ASP A 421 -6.82 -9.16 -1.19
C ASP A 421 -6.90 -8.11 -0.07
N ASP A 422 -7.51 -8.45 1.07
CA ASP A 422 -7.64 -7.53 2.21
C ASP A 422 -6.34 -7.45 3.03
N MET A 423 -5.37 -8.37 2.86
CA MET A 423 -4.16 -8.45 3.71
C MET A 423 -3.16 -7.36 3.33
N GLN A 424 -2.84 -6.49 4.29
CA GLN A 424 -1.94 -5.36 4.08
C GLN A 424 -0.65 -5.47 4.90
N PHE A 425 -0.70 -6.16 6.04
CA PHE A 425 0.42 -6.13 6.99
C PHE A 425 0.60 -7.42 7.78
N VAL A 426 1.84 -7.88 7.89
CA VAL A 426 2.21 -8.99 8.77
C VAL A 426 3.37 -8.56 9.66
N TYR A 427 3.23 -8.81 10.95
CA TYR A 427 4.28 -8.61 11.95
C TYR A 427 4.38 -9.84 12.84
N ALA A 428 5.50 -9.98 13.54
CA ALA A 428 5.78 -11.17 14.34
C ALA A 428 6.09 -10.83 15.79
N ARG A 429 5.74 -11.71 16.72
CA ARG A 429 6.27 -11.71 18.09
C ARG A 429 7.41 -12.70 18.21
N LEU A 430 8.53 -12.28 18.77
CA LEU A 430 9.63 -13.17 19.17
C LEU A 430 9.15 -14.01 20.34
N PHE A 431 8.94 -15.31 20.09
CA PHE A 431 8.31 -16.20 21.06
C PHE A 431 9.37 -17.00 21.81
N ALA A 432 9.52 -16.70 23.09
CA ALA A 432 10.30 -17.48 24.04
C ALA A 432 9.76 -17.27 25.45
N ARG A 433 9.87 -18.30 26.30
CA ARG A 433 9.47 -18.23 27.71
C ARG A 433 10.67 -18.04 28.62
N ILE A 434 10.46 -17.43 29.78
CA ILE A 434 11.50 -17.14 30.77
C ILE A 434 11.14 -17.81 32.10
N GLU A 435 11.26 -19.15 32.11
CA GLU A 435 11.06 -19.99 33.30
C GLU A 435 12.23 -19.93 34.29
N LYS A 436 13.41 -19.59 33.79
CA LYS A 436 14.66 -19.47 34.56
C LYS A 436 15.41 -18.22 34.12
N PRO A 437 16.32 -17.70 34.95
CA PRO A 437 17.16 -16.58 34.58
C PRO A 437 17.85 -16.79 33.22
N LYS A 438 17.71 -15.81 32.32
CA LYS A 438 18.34 -15.79 30.99
C LYS A 438 18.96 -14.42 30.71
N THR A 439 20.17 -14.37 30.16
CA THR A 439 20.72 -13.09 29.65
C THR A 439 20.01 -12.67 28.36
N ALA A 440 20.29 -11.45 27.89
CA ALA A 440 19.79 -10.98 26.59
C ALA A 440 20.32 -11.85 25.45
N GLU A 441 21.60 -12.23 25.50
CA GLU A 441 22.26 -13.09 24.51
C GLU A 441 21.63 -14.48 24.47
N GLU A 442 21.47 -15.13 25.63
CA GLU A 442 20.88 -16.47 25.71
C GLU A 442 19.44 -16.48 25.19
N TRP A 443 18.67 -15.42 25.46
CA TRP A 443 17.31 -15.29 24.96
C TRP A 443 17.29 -15.03 23.46
N VAL A 444 18.19 -14.18 22.94
CA VAL A 444 18.31 -13.93 21.49
C VAL A 444 18.69 -15.22 20.76
N ASP A 445 19.65 -15.99 21.26
CA ASP A 445 20.08 -17.26 20.66
C ASP A 445 18.92 -18.26 20.48
N GLU A 446 17.92 -18.21 21.36
CA GLU A 446 16.72 -19.05 21.29
C GLU A 446 15.75 -18.63 20.16
N VAL A 447 15.57 -17.32 19.95
CA VAL A 447 14.56 -16.79 19.02
C VAL A 447 15.10 -16.38 17.66
N VAL A 448 16.42 -16.15 17.55
CA VAL A 448 17.03 -15.49 16.39
C VAL A 448 16.84 -16.27 15.09
N ASP A 449 16.89 -17.61 15.14
CA ASP A 449 16.76 -18.47 13.98
C ASP A 449 15.38 -18.33 13.29
N ALA A 450 14.30 -18.45 14.07
CA ALA A 450 12.94 -18.24 13.56
C ALA A 450 12.70 -16.79 13.12
N THR A 451 13.28 -15.83 13.84
CA THR A 451 13.16 -14.40 13.54
C THR A 451 13.84 -14.06 12.22
N LEU A 452 15.07 -14.55 12.00
CA LEU A 452 15.81 -14.34 10.76
C LEU A 452 15.12 -14.98 9.55
N ARG A 453 14.49 -16.14 9.71
CA ARG A 453 13.67 -16.73 8.63
C ARG A 453 12.55 -15.81 8.19
N LEU A 454 11.79 -15.25 9.12
CA LEU A 454 10.70 -14.31 8.82
C LEU A 454 11.23 -13.00 8.23
N TYR A 455 12.33 -12.49 8.77
CA TYR A 455 13.00 -11.31 8.24
C TYR A 455 13.44 -11.51 6.77
N ASN A 456 14.05 -12.64 6.45
CA ASN A 456 14.45 -12.98 5.08
C ASN A 456 13.27 -13.18 4.13
N LEU A 457 12.06 -13.44 4.66
CA LEU A 457 10.81 -13.54 3.92
C LEU A 457 10.07 -12.21 3.77
N GLY A 458 10.64 -11.10 4.28
CA GLY A 458 10.09 -9.75 4.11
C GLY A 458 9.36 -9.20 5.34
N VAL A 459 9.24 -9.95 6.44
CA VAL A 459 8.69 -9.39 7.69
C VAL A 459 9.68 -8.36 8.25
N ARG A 460 9.17 -7.21 8.70
CA ARG A 460 10.00 -6.10 9.17
C ARG A 460 9.67 -5.65 10.59
N TYR A 461 8.53 -6.03 11.15
CA TYR A 461 8.10 -5.56 12.47
C TYR A 461 8.06 -6.73 13.45
N PHE A 462 8.78 -6.57 14.55
CA PHE A 462 9.04 -7.61 15.53
C PHE A 462 8.74 -7.12 16.95
N GLU A 463 7.67 -7.63 17.56
CA GLU A 463 7.38 -7.46 18.98
C GLU A 463 8.37 -8.31 19.79
N VAL A 464 9.15 -7.66 20.66
CA VAL A 464 10.20 -8.33 21.43
C VAL A 464 9.63 -8.75 22.78
N HIS A 465 9.52 -10.07 22.99
CA HIS A 465 9.00 -10.69 24.21
C HIS A 465 7.46 -10.57 24.37
N ASN A 466 6.93 -11.01 25.50
CA ASN A 466 5.50 -10.99 25.83
C ASN A 466 5.28 -10.60 27.31
N GLU A 467 4.26 -9.80 27.61
CA GLU A 467 3.77 -9.48 28.96
C GLU A 467 4.82 -9.49 30.09
N PRO A 468 5.86 -8.63 30.02
CA PRO A 468 7.00 -8.70 30.94
C PRO A 468 6.64 -8.40 32.41
N ASN A 469 5.45 -7.91 32.69
CA ASN A 469 4.95 -7.67 34.05
C ASN A 469 4.20 -8.89 34.64
N LEU A 470 4.15 -10.03 33.94
CA LEU A 470 3.43 -11.23 34.35
C LEU A 470 4.36 -12.36 34.80
N HIS A 471 3.90 -13.14 35.77
CA HIS A 471 4.46 -14.42 36.16
C HIS A 471 3.35 -15.39 36.59
N THR A 472 3.18 -16.49 35.86
CA THR A 472 2.34 -17.63 36.27
C THR A 472 2.97 -18.92 35.79
N ASP A 473 2.54 -20.06 36.35
CA ASP A 473 2.99 -21.39 35.90
C ASP A 473 2.70 -21.61 34.40
N SER A 474 1.59 -21.09 33.90
CA SER A 474 1.16 -21.22 32.50
C SER A 474 1.64 -20.08 31.58
N ALA A 475 2.20 -18.99 32.14
CA ALA A 475 2.78 -17.87 31.42
C ALA A 475 3.99 -17.29 32.22
N PRO A 476 5.13 -18.00 32.23
CA PRO A 476 6.37 -17.54 32.86
C PRO A 476 7.09 -16.51 31.97
N GLU A 477 6.65 -15.26 32.05
CA GLU A 477 7.12 -14.16 31.19
C GLU A 477 8.29 -13.37 31.78
N GLY A 478 8.90 -13.84 32.87
CA GLY A 478 10.16 -13.28 33.40
C GLY A 478 10.03 -12.29 34.56
N MET A 479 8.82 -11.84 34.92
CA MET A 479 8.64 -11.02 36.12
C MET A 479 9.07 -11.78 37.39
N TRP A 480 9.89 -11.14 38.23
CA TRP A 480 10.57 -11.69 39.42
C TRP A 480 11.57 -12.83 39.16
N VAL A 481 11.69 -13.31 37.92
CA VAL A 481 12.68 -14.31 37.49
C VAL A 481 13.90 -13.62 36.90
N ASN A 482 13.70 -12.81 35.85
CA ASN A 482 14.75 -12.06 35.17
C ASN A 482 14.88 -10.61 35.66
N TRP A 483 13.75 -10.00 36.05
CA TRP A 483 13.71 -8.61 36.47
C TRP A 483 12.70 -8.40 37.60
N GLN A 484 12.95 -7.39 38.44
CA GLN A 484 12.12 -7.07 39.60
C GLN A 484 11.16 -5.90 39.33
N ASN A 485 11.35 -5.16 38.23
CA ASN A 485 10.63 -3.93 37.91
C ASN A 485 10.85 -3.53 36.44
N GLY A 486 10.10 -2.53 35.97
CA GLY A 486 10.16 -2.08 34.57
C GLY A 486 11.52 -1.49 34.16
N ARG A 487 12.30 -0.94 35.09
CA ARG A 487 13.64 -0.39 34.77
C ARG A 487 14.65 -1.49 34.44
N GLU A 488 14.59 -2.60 35.17
CA GLU A 488 15.44 -3.76 34.89
C GLU A 488 15.06 -4.42 33.57
N PHE A 489 13.76 -4.57 33.30
CA PHE A 489 13.29 -5.01 31.99
C PHE A 489 13.74 -4.07 30.87
N GLY A 490 13.67 -2.75 31.07
CA GLY A 490 14.11 -1.75 30.09
C GLY A 490 15.55 -1.90 29.65
N ARG A 491 16.45 -2.21 30.58
CA ARG A 491 17.87 -2.49 30.29
C ARG A 491 18.03 -3.78 29.49
N TRP A 492 17.38 -4.85 29.94
CA TRP A 492 17.39 -6.13 29.22
C TRP A 492 16.84 -5.99 27.79
N PHE A 493 15.74 -5.25 27.62
CA PHE A 493 15.14 -4.95 26.32
C PHE A 493 16.09 -4.16 25.41
N ALA A 494 16.81 -3.17 25.96
CA ALA A 494 17.82 -2.42 25.23
C ALA A 494 18.97 -3.33 24.77
N ASP A 495 19.48 -4.19 25.65
CA ASP A 495 20.54 -5.15 25.33
C ASP A 495 20.11 -6.12 24.21
N VAL A 496 18.87 -6.65 24.27
CA VAL A 496 18.31 -7.49 23.20
C VAL A 496 18.27 -6.74 21.86
N ILE A 497 17.83 -5.48 21.85
CA ILE A 497 17.78 -4.67 20.63
C ILE A 497 19.18 -4.41 20.06
N ASP A 498 20.17 -4.13 20.92
CA ASP A 498 21.55 -3.89 20.49
C ASP A 498 22.19 -5.14 19.84
N ILE A 499 21.75 -6.34 20.24
CA ILE A 499 22.15 -7.61 19.60
C ILE A 499 21.39 -7.84 18.28
N LEU A 500 20.08 -7.59 18.24
CA LEU A 500 19.24 -7.90 17.07
C LEU A 500 19.43 -6.93 15.90
N ARG A 501 19.67 -5.63 16.15
CA ARG A 501 19.79 -4.61 15.08
C ARG A 501 20.92 -4.91 14.08
N PRO A 502 22.15 -5.29 14.49
CA PRO A 502 23.20 -5.67 13.55
C PRO A 502 22.85 -6.90 12.69
N LEU A 503 22.06 -7.82 13.22
CA LEU A 503 21.65 -9.04 12.51
C LEU A 503 20.53 -8.78 11.49
N MET A 504 19.65 -7.82 11.80
CA MET A 504 18.48 -7.46 10.99
C MET A 504 18.38 -5.94 10.86
N PRO A 505 19.27 -5.29 10.09
CA PRO A 505 19.33 -3.83 10.02
C PRO A 505 18.06 -3.18 9.45
N GLY A 506 17.26 -3.95 8.71
CA GLY A 506 15.96 -3.56 8.16
C GLY A 506 14.78 -3.69 9.13
N ALA A 507 14.99 -4.24 10.33
CA ALA A 507 13.92 -4.60 11.25
C ALA A 507 13.57 -3.47 12.22
N GLN A 508 12.29 -3.35 12.50
CA GLN A 508 11.69 -2.48 13.51
C GLN A 508 11.34 -3.34 14.73
N PHE A 509 11.78 -2.90 15.92
CA PHE A 509 11.60 -3.64 17.16
C PHE A 509 10.64 -2.92 18.11
N GLY A 510 9.62 -3.65 18.55
CA GLY A 510 8.54 -3.14 19.39
C GLY A 510 8.69 -3.50 20.84
N PHE A 511 8.35 -2.54 21.71
CA PHE A 511 8.10 -2.85 23.12
C PHE A 511 6.84 -3.71 23.25
N PRO A 512 6.85 -4.80 24.04
CA PRO A 512 5.73 -5.75 24.12
C PRO A 512 4.55 -5.20 24.90
N GLY A 513 3.36 -5.75 24.63
CA GLY A 513 2.18 -5.47 25.46
C GLY A 513 2.38 -5.92 26.91
N LEU A 514 1.87 -5.14 27.87
CA LEU A 514 1.84 -5.53 29.28
C LEU A 514 0.56 -6.30 29.58
N SER A 515 0.62 -7.29 30.48
CA SER A 515 -0.58 -7.92 31.04
C SER A 515 -1.44 -6.85 31.71
N PRO A 516 -2.67 -6.60 31.22
CA PRO A 516 -3.48 -5.49 31.71
C PRO A 516 -4.27 -5.88 32.95
N GLY A 517 -4.72 -4.91 33.74
CA GLY A 517 -5.53 -5.12 34.94
C GLY A 517 -4.85 -4.66 36.23
N GLN A 518 -5.47 -4.97 37.37
CA GLN A 518 -4.95 -4.59 38.69
C GLN A 518 -3.73 -5.44 39.06
N PRO A 519 -2.79 -4.92 39.87
CA PRO A 519 -1.71 -5.75 40.41
C PRO A 519 -2.29 -6.95 41.17
N ILE A 520 -1.62 -8.09 41.02
CA ILE A 520 -1.93 -9.31 41.77
C ILE A 520 -0.60 -9.79 42.35
N ASP A 521 -0.56 -9.96 43.67
CA ASP A 521 0.64 -10.37 44.39
C ASP A 521 1.25 -11.64 43.77
N ASN A 522 2.55 -11.56 43.44
CA ASN A 522 3.34 -12.62 42.80
C ASN A 522 2.80 -13.15 41.46
N VAL A 523 1.83 -12.46 40.85
CA VAL A 523 1.28 -12.84 39.54
C VAL A 523 1.47 -11.73 38.52
N ARG A 524 1.06 -10.50 38.85
CA ARG A 524 1.10 -9.37 37.92
C ARG A 524 1.57 -8.12 38.63
N TYR A 525 2.70 -7.59 38.18
CA TYR A 525 3.17 -6.29 38.61
C TYR A 525 2.30 -5.18 38.01
N ASP A 526 2.10 -4.10 38.76
CA ASP A 526 1.22 -3.00 38.34
C ASP A 526 1.67 -2.44 36.97
N PRO A 527 0.84 -2.56 35.92
CA PRO A 527 1.24 -2.16 34.57
C PRO A 527 1.47 -0.65 34.44
N ARG A 528 0.78 0.19 35.23
CA ARG A 528 0.97 1.65 35.22
C ARG A 528 2.29 2.05 35.85
N VAL A 529 2.69 1.34 36.91
CA VAL A 529 4.01 1.55 37.54
C VAL A 529 5.11 1.04 36.62
N PHE A 530 4.93 -0.16 36.05
CA PHE A 530 5.89 -0.78 35.14
C PHE A 530 6.17 0.12 33.92
N ILE A 531 5.11 0.57 33.22
CA ILE A 531 5.25 1.43 32.04
C ILE A 531 5.90 2.78 32.39
N GLY A 532 5.63 3.31 33.58
CA GLY A 532 6.27 4.52 34.09
C GLY A 532 7.77 4.36 34.33
N GLN A 533 8.20 3.19 34.79
CA GLN A 533 9.62 2.89 35.09
C GLN A 533 10.46 2.67 33.83
N VAL A 534 9.85 2.11 32.77
CA VAL A 534 10.53 1.76 31.50
C VAL A 534 10.38 2.84 30.41
N ASP A 535 9.67 3.93 30.69
CA ASP A 535 9.31 4.95 29.69
C ASP A 535 10.50 5.48 28.88
N GLN A 536 11.62 5.73 29.55
CA GLN A 536 12.81 6.27 28.92
C GLN A 536 13.43 5.28 27.93
N ASP A 537 13.44 4.00 28.28
CA ASP A 537 13.99 2.93 27.43
C ASP A 537 13.09 2.69 26.22
N ILE A 538 11.76 2.73 26.38
CA ILE A 538 10.80 2.70 25.26
C ILE A 538 11.09 3.82 24.27
N ARG A 539 11.17 5.06 24.74
CA ARG A 539 11.37 6.22 23.84
C ARG A 539 12.68 6.12 23.06
N ARG A 540 13.72 5.61 23.71
CA ARG A 540 15.07 5.54 23.15
C ARG A 540 15.27 4.35 22.22
N HIS A 541 14.79 3.17 22.59
CA HIS A 541 15.17 1.92 21.93
C HIS A 541 14.05 1.30 21.09
N ALA A 542 12.77 1.49 21.45
CA ALA A 542 11.66 0.89 20.72
C ALA A 542 11.29 1.72 19.48
N ASP A 543 11.06 1.03 18.36
CA ASP A 543 10.55 1.62 17.13
C ASP A 543 9.02 1.80 17.15
N PHE A 544 8.32 0.92 17.89
CA PHE A 544 6.88 0.97 18.13
C PHE A 544 6.52 0.41 19.52
N VAL A 545 5.27 0.59 19.95
CA VAL A 545 4.78 0.13 21.25
C VAL A 545 3.57 -0.76 21.07
N CYS A 546 3.62 -1.97 21.61
CA CYS A 546 2.50 -2.87 21.69
C CYS A 546 1.68 -2.65 22.97
N VAL A 547 0.39 -2.91 22.88
CA VAL A 547 -0.59 -2.78 23.96
C VAL A 547 -1.46 -4.02 23.95
N HIS A 548 -1.62 -4.67 25.10
CA HIS A 548 -2.67 -5.65 25.32
C HIS A 548 -3.82 -4.98 26.05
N THR A 549 -5.05 -5.21 25.61
CA THR A 549 -6.22 -4.66 26.31
C THR A 549 -7.39 -5.64 26.24
N TYR A 550 -7.97 -5.97 27.38
CA TYR A 550 -9.02 -6.96 27.51
C TYR A 550 -10.23 -6.35 28.20
N TRP A 551 -11.42 -6.77 27.81
CA TRP A 551 -12.64 -6.42 28.52
C TRP A 551 -13.50 -7.64 28.83
N GLY A 552 -14.60 -7.43 29.55
CA GLY A 552 -15.39 -8.48 30.18
C GLY A 552 -15.38 -8.34 31.70
N ASN A 553 -16.16 -9.18 32.39
CA ASN A 553 -16.23 -9.24 33.86
C ASN A 553 -16.42 -7.86 34.54
N GLY A 554 -17.32 -7.04 34.00
CA GLY A 554 -17.63 -5.69 34.53
C GLY A 554 -16.92 -4.53 33.82
N SER A 555 -16.04 -4.81 32.86
CA SER A 555 -15.44 -3.83 31.95
C SER A 555 -15.98 -3.98 30.53
N SER A 556 -15.97 -2.89 29.76
CA SER A 556 -16.47 -2.84 28.38
C SER A 556 -15.37 -2.48 27.38
N TYR A 557 -15.61 -2.72 26.09
CA TYR A 557 -14.72 -2.31 25.00
C TYR A 557 -14.37 -0.80 25.04
N ARG A 558 -15.24 0.04 25.64
CA ARG A 558 -14.97 1.48 25.84
C ARG A 558 -13.86 1.74 26.85
N ASN A 559 -13.77 0.91 27.89
CA ASN A 559 -12.67 0.99 28.86
C ASN A 559 -11.35 0.63 28.18
N ALA A 560 -11.36 -0.43 27.36
CA ALA A 560 -10.20 -0.82 26.55
C ALA A 560 -9.76 0.31 25.59
N LEU A 561 -10.69 0.93 24.86
CA LEU A 561 -10.37 2.08 23.99
C LEU A 561 -9.77 3.28 24.74
N ALA A 562 -10.21 3.53 25.98
CA ALA A 562 -9.64 4.59 26.81
C ALA A 562 -8.18 4.30 27.19
N GLU A 563 -7.85 3.03 27.44
CA GLU A 563 -6.49 2.57 27.68
C GLU A 563 -5.62 2.73 26.42
N VAL A 564 -6.11 2.28 25.26
CA VAL A 564 -5.40 2.44 23.98
C VAL A 564 -5.14 3.93 23.69
N ARG A 565 -6.14 4.80 23.90
CA ARG A 565 -5.97 6.25 23.76
C ARG A 565 -4.90 6.80 24.69
N ALA A 566 -4.80 6.30 25.93
CA ALA A 566 -3.78 6.73 26.87
C ALA A 566 -2.36 6.39 26.37
N TYR A 567 -2.16 5.21 25.78
CA TYR A 567 -0.90 4.84 25.13
C TYR A 567 -0.59 5.72 23.91
N CYS A 568 -1.59 5.94 23.03
CA CYS A 568 -1.45 6.83 21.88
C CYS A 568 -0.99 8.24 22.29
N ASN A 569 -1.59 8.78 23.35
CA ASN A 569 -1.25 10.10 23.88
C ASN A 569 0.08 10.14 24.63
N ARG A 570 0.50 9.01 25.23
CA ARG A 570 1.77 8.90 25.96
C ARG A 570 2.96 8.85 25.01
N TYR A 571 2.82 8.15 23.88
CA TYR A 571 3.86 7.99 22.87
C TYR A 571 3.38 8.53 21.51
N PRO A 572 3.07 9.84 21.42
CA PRO A 572 2.56 10.42 20.18
C PRO A 572 3.53 10.26 19.02
N GLU A 573 4.84 10.12 19.29
CA GLU A 573 5.90 9.93 18.30
C GLU A 573 6.09 8.49 17.82
N LYS A 574 5.46 7.52 18.49
CA LYS A 574 5.61 6.07 18.20
C LYS A 574 4.35 5.53 17.54
N LEU A 575 4.52 4.47 16.74
CA LEU A 575 3.42 3.63 16.31
C LEU A 575 2.89 2.83 17.51
N ILE A 576 1.56 2.76 17.63
CA ILE A 576 0.88 1.94 18.62
C ILE A 576 0.22 0.76 17.92
N PHE A 577 0.62 -0.45 18.32
CA PHE A 577 -0.08 -1.67 17.98
C PHE A 577 -0.88 -2.11 19.20
N VAL A 578 -2.18 -2.32 19.05
CA VAL A 578 -2.87 -3.18 20.01
C VAL A 578 -2.56 -4.60 19.54
N SER A 579 -1.54 -5.21 20.14
CA SER A 579 -1.03 -6.50 19.69
C SER A 579 -1.89 -7.67 20.16
N GLU A 580 -2.74 -7.45 21.18
CA GLU A 580 -3.77 -8.37 21.64
C GLU A 580 -4.97 -7.59 22.19
N PHE A 581 -6.18 -7.97 21.78
CA PHE A 581 -7.41 -7.57 22.47
C PHE A 581 -8.48 -8.65 22.40
N SER A 582 -9.35 -8.72 23.41
CA SER A 582 -10.52 -9.62 23.39
C SER A 582 -11.56 -9.25 24.45
N ASN A 583 -12.75 -9.83 24.31
CA ASN A 583 -13.62 -10.04 25.46
C ASN A 583 -13.26 -11.40 26.09
N SER A 584 -12.57 -11.36 27.23
CA SER A 584 -12.06 -12.55 27.91
C SER A 584 -13.10 -13.24 28.81
N ASN A 585 -14.34 -12.73 28.89
CA ASN A 585 -15.38 -13.38 29.68
C ASN A 585 -15.88 -14.66 28.95
N PRO A 586 -15.69 -15.86 29.52
CA PRO A 586 -16.10 -17.11 28.87
C PRO A 586 -17.63 -17.27 28.81
N SER A 587 -18.38 -16.51 29.61
CA SER A 587 -19.85 -16.58 29.65
C SER A 587 -20.53 -15.78 28.54
N ILE A 588 -19.78 -14.95 27.81
CA ILE A 588 -20.33 -14.16 26.70
C ILE A 588 -20.29 -14.98 25.42
N ALA A 589 -21.44 -15.08 24.74
CA ALA A 589 -21.56 -15.83 23.50
C ALA A 589 -20.68 -15.23 22.38
N LYS A 590 -20.11 -16.10 21.53
CA LYS A 590 -19.14 -15.70 20.49
C LYS A 590 -19.72 -14.73 19.45
N ASP A 591 -21.03 -14.80 19.17
CA ASP A 591 -21.72 -13.85 18.31
C ASP A 591 -21.81 -12.45 18.92
N VAL A 592 -22.05 -12.36 20.23
CA VAL A 592 -22.00 -11.10 20.98
C VAL A 592 -20.57 -10.53 21.00
N LYS A 593 -19.56 -11.37 21.23
CA LYS A 593 -18.15 -10.95 21.16
C LYS A 593 -17.80 -10.40 19.77
N ALA A 594 -18.28 -11.04 18.70
CA ALA A 594 -18.05 -10.56 17.34
C ALA A 594 -18.63 -9.15 17.12
N LEU A 595 -19.83 -8.88 17.64
CA LEU A 595 -20.43 -7.53 17.58
C LEU A 595 -19.60 -6.51 18.35
N GLU A 596 -19.14 -6.86 19.55
CA GLU A 596 -18.25 -6.00 20.33
C GLU A 596 -16.91 -5.75 19.62
N TYR A 597 -16.36 -6.73 18.91
CA TYR A 597 -15.15 -6.56 18.11
C TYR A 597 -15.38 -5.57 16.96
N VAL A 598 -16.50 -5.69 16.23
CA VAL A 598 -16.87 -4.70 15.20
C VAL A 598 -17.03 -3.30 15.80
N GLN A 599 -17.65 -3.18 16.97
CA GLN A 599 -17.76 -1.89 17.68
C GLN A 599 -16.38 -1.34 18.08
N PHE A 600 -15.52 -2.19 18.63
CA PHE A 600 -14.16 -1.83 19.02
C PHE A 600 -13.36 -1.32 17.82
N PHE A 601 -13.36 -2.05 16.69
CA PHE A 601 -12.71 -1.61 15.45
C PHE A 601 -13.25 -0.26 14.95
N ASN A 602 -14.58 -0.10 14.88
CA ASN A 602 -15.20 1.13 14.38
C ASN A 602 -14.90 2.35 15.26
N GLU A 603 -14.93 2.19 16.58
CA GLU A 603 -14.60 3.28 17.50
C GLU A 603 -13.10 3.55 17.57
N ALA A 604 -12.26 2.53 17.35
CA ALA A 604 -10.81 2.69 17.34
C ALA A 604 -10.32 3.58 16.17
N LYS A 605 -11.04 3.63 15.04
CA LYS A 605 -10.79 4.59 13.94
C LYS A 605 -10.89 6.06 14.34
N LYS A 606 -11.44 6.36 15.54
CA LYS A 606 -11.54 7.71 16.13
C LYS A 606 -10.42 8.01 17.14
N LEU A 607 -9.49 7.06 17.34
CA LEU A 607 -8.33 7.24 18.20
C LEU A 607 -7.24 8.03 17.44
N PRO A 608 -6.18 8.50 18.12
CA PRO A 608 -5.12 9.24 17.46
C PRO A 608 -4.47 8.43 16.32
N PRO A 609 -4.01 9.09 15.24
CA PRO A 609 -3.59 8.43 14.00
C PRO A 609 -2.36 7.53 14.15
N ASN A 610 -1.63 7.65 15.26
CA ASN A 610 -0.50 6.76 15.55
C ASN A 610 -0.91 5.35 16.01
N LEU A 611 -2.20 5.08 16.22
CA LEU A 611 -2.73 3.73 16.30
C LEU A 611 -2.81 3.10 14.91
N VAL A 612 -2.15 1.96 14.71
CA VAL A 612 -1.97 1.41 13.36
C VAL A 612 -2.52 0.00 13.18
N VAL A 613 -2.53 -0.84 14.22
CA VAL A 613 -3.10 -2.21 14.16
C VAL A 613 -3.87 -2.53 15.43
N LEU A 614 -4.94 -3.31 15.26
CA LEU A 614 -5.75 -3.89 16.32
C LEU A 614 -5.83 -5.41 16.14
N SER A 615 -5.00 -6.19 16.82
CA SER A 615 -4.95 -7.64 16.68
C SER A 615 -5.87 -8.32 17.70
N ALA A 616 -6.98 -8.88 17.21
CA ALA A 616 -7.88 -9.64 18.05
C ALA A 616 -7.21 -10.95 18.52
N PHE A 617 -7.34 -11.27 19.79
CA PHE A 617 -6.92 -12.54 20.38
C PHE A 617 -8.15 -13.49 20.39
N VAL A 618 -8.15 -14.65 19.72
CA VAL A 618 -7.07 -15.29 18.95
C VAL A 618 -7.64 -16.19 17.84
N LEU A 619 -6.89 -16.47 16.77
CA LEU A 619 -7.34 -17.38 15.71
C LEU A 619 -7.67 -18.78 16.27
N SER A 620 -6.72 -19.39 16.97
CA SER A 620 -6.82 -20.68 17.65
C SER A 620 -5.86 -20.74 18.84
N ALA A 621 -6.09 -21.70 19.74
CA ALA A 621 -5.21 -22.00 20.85
C ALA A 621 -5.38 -23.48 21.24
N LEU A 622 -4.30 -24.12 21.65
CA LEU A 622 -4.30 -25.49 22.17
C LEU A 622 -4.79 -25.54 23.62
N ASP A 623 -4.59 -24.47 24.39
CA ASP A 623 -5.12 -24.35 25.75
C ASP A 623 -6.63 -24.07 25.71
N GLU A 624 -7.42 -25.03 26.23
CA GLU A 624 -8.88 -24.94 26.33
C GLU A 624 -9.35 -23.72 27.15
N GLY A 625 -8.49 -23.14 28.00
CA GLY A 625 -8.73 -21.89 28.71
C GLY A 625 -9.07 -20.72 27.78
N PHE A 626 -8.56 -20.73 26.53
CA PHE A 626 -8.84 -19.71 25.53
C PHE A 626 -9.96 -20.08 24.56
N ALA A 627 -10.68 -21.20 24.76
CA ALA A 627 -11.75 -21.63 23.87
C ALA A 627 -12.87 -20.58 23.71
N GLY A 628 -13.11 -19.77 24.75
CA GLY A 628 -14.05 -18.66 24.73
C GLY A 628 -13.62 -17.49 23.85
N GLU A 629 -12.33 -17.36 23.53
CA GLU A 629 -11.74 -16.28 22.75
C GLU A 629 -11.37 -16.72 21.33
N ALA A 630 -11.07 -18.01 21.14
CA ALA A 630 -10.69 -18.59 19.85
C ALA A 630 -11.75 -18.37 18.74
N TRP A 631 -11.29 -17.94 17.56
CA TRP A 631 -12.15 -17.60 16.42
C TRP A 631 -12.52 -18.83 15.57
N LEU A 632 -11.63 -19.82 15.49
CA LEU A 632 -11.92 -21.06 14.76
C LEU A 632 -13.17 -21.77 15.28
N GLY A 633 -13.93 -22.35 14.34
CA GLY A 633 -15.18 -23.05 14.64
C GLY A 633 -16.30 -22.14 15.19
N SER A 634 -16.22 -20.83 14.99
CA SER A 634 -17.16 -19.86 15.55
C SER A 634 -17.80 -18.95 14.50
N PRO A 635 -18.89 -18.23 14.82
CA PRO A 635 -19.46 -17.23 13.93
C PRO A 635 -18.66 -15.91 13.87
N ILE A 636 -17.58 -15.77 14.67
CA ILE A 636 -16.82 -14.52 14.76
C ILE A 636 -16.28 -14.08 13.41
N PRO A 637 -15.60 -14.94 12.61
CA PRO A 637 -15.01 -14.51 11.36
C PRO A 637 -16.02 -13.88 10.40
N LEU A 638 -17.12 -14.58 10.11
CA LEU A 638 -18.15 -14.08 9.19
C LEU A 638 -18.79 -12.78 9.68
N ARG A 639 -19.08 -12.68 10.99
CA ARG A 639 -19.67 -11.47 11.58
C ARG A 639 -18.72 -10.28 11.53
N VAL A 640 -17.46 -10.47 11.92
CA VAL A 640 -16.43 -9.43 11.84
C VAL A 640 -16.23 -9.00 10.39
N GLY A 641 -16.13 -9.93 9.45
CA GLY A 641 -15.95 -9.64 8.02
C GLY A 641 -17.09 -8.87 7.37
N SER A 642 -18.32 -9.06 7.84
CA SER A 642 -19.46 -8.27 7.38
C SER A 642 -19.34 -6.77 7.73
N ARG A 643 -18.53 -6.44 8.75
CA ARG A 643 -18.39 -5.09 9.33
C ARG A 643 -19.72 -4.45 9.76
N SER A 644 -20.81 -5.23 9.82
CA SER A 644 -22.13 -4.77 10.26
C SER A 644 -22.36 -5.06 11.75
N LEU A 645 -23.17 -4.21 12.39
CA LEU A 645 -23.66 -4.42 13.77
C LEU A 645 -25.01 -5.15 13.82
N GLY A 646 -25.58 -5.46 12.66
CA GLY A 646 -26.91 -6.04 12.50
C GLY A 646 -27.35 -5.98 11.04
#